data_AF-A0A0H3DJH4-F1
#
_entry.id   AF-A0A0H3DJH4-F1
#
_cell.length_a   1.000
_cell.length_b   1.000
_cell.length_c   1.000
_cell.angle_alpha   90.00
_cell.angle_beta   90.00
_cell.angle_gamma   90.00
#
_symmetry.space_group_name_H-M   'P 1'
#
loop_
_entity.id
_entity.type
_entity.pdbx_description
1 polymer ?
#
loop_
_entity_poly.entity_id
_entity_poly.type
_entity_poly.pdbx_seq_one_letter_code
_entity_poly.pdbx_strand_id
1 'polypeptide(L)'
;MAETAEPWQQEIRLAMTMVGGASLAIWMGGVATETSQLLRESRGDTPPGLYRGLLDLLRASVSIDVLTGTSAGGINAACLGLAEAFGSTPQVLRDTWITTGSLENLIRDPREAQPRSVLDGDRVLLGDVERALREITAAGTPPAGDPDITVLLTGTMIDGETTRFDDALGNLVRDTEHRMLFRFCGPLWTIGVEGPLALAARSTASFPGAFELSRMPIGTGGTDRLHPDMTPYTELTRSHWLTDGGVLLNKPLRPALREIFERTSHADVRRLLLYVVPTGEREADAVGCDPADPPLLSSAMAKVVNTVMSQSISAELDDLTRHNDAVLRARDTRVSLAALGLRGGPDCLVDERIAAAYLERRTAEDAAELVRVAARRYALSEADTPDRDWASGMSRQLRAIAVTGLSGGVPAGPPAASLQVEDLVGYRTTALDDAVATGLQLINAGFRLRPDATRAKTLNDARAQLHAARRTAGRGVRLAQWVAAHPGPGASSTLEGWIRELAEEWAGLGRSAAVAEAWPKVVAGLRAAAPTLRALADAEPEKSGPEKSGPEKSGPEKSGTVTTLLNWLALGPDAAGGDDVVQARLVTLHVATRGLLAQAPAVDQRVDLVQVSADSRTLLDMTRNRSWDKLTGMQASYFGAFYKASWRASDWMWGRIDGAGWLVQCLLDPVRLETLRDVVGPERFRDELVAALEPVWRKPDERDGCTPAEAGQLRDQLTAELAFLGLDADLAPVAFGDHRPVSLPVTAMVLARARQAEIAAEELPVVTLASRYDADDRSGIEKALAGDLPRVDVDAAQARFQACRVSAEKIAGEQGTARLTRTLVALGAATVNAGTIAFRLPGGWPQTVAGMLRTVARSTARVSQGASRLGTAGSLAAGVLALLAGLVIGNNGGAVLQWVGLPVLAGAVVYLATALLTTGHKVRWLFAALGALVVAALLLAAFLPPLARPFFGWLGDVVAGWRRGEGAVWWLVVSGLVLLPAVVTPVSALWRRVGHRRARNREAKAVVLEVAGRTPRKTAERTPARSSR
;
A
#
# COMPACT_ATOMS: atom_id res chain seq x y z
N MET A 1 -31.14 12.24 40.34
CA MET A 1 -29.99 12.48 39.44
C MET A 1 -29.05 11.31 39.65
N ALA A 2 -29.06 10.32 38.76
CA ALA A 2 -28.18 9.17 38.86
C ALA A 2 -26.75 9.63 38.57
N GLU A 3 -25.80 9.34 39.46
CA GLU A 3 -24.39 9.56 39.20
C GLU A 3 -23.98 8.72 37.99
N THR A 4 -23.61 9.41 36.91
CA THR A 4 -23.22 8.85 35.62
C THR A 4 -21.78 8.34 35.66
N ALA A 5 -21.51 7.20 35.02
CA ALA A 5 -20.20 6.56 35.07
C ALA A 5 -19.13 7.30 34.27
N GLU A 6 -17.92 7.41 34.84
CA GLU A 6 -16.75 7.78 34.05
C GLU A 6 -16.38 6.62 33.10
N PRO A 7 -16.45 6.82 31.77
CA PRO A 7 -16.09 5.79 30.82
C PRO A 7 -14.57 5.59 30.80
N TRP A 8 -14.14 4.36 30.51
CA TRP A 8 -12.71 4.05 30.41
C TRP A 8 -12.13 4.53 29.09
N GLN A 9 -10.81 4.74 29.07
CA GLN A 9 -10.11 5.04 27.84
C GLN A 9 -9.93 3.79 26.96
N GLN A 10 -10.27 3.91 25.68
CA GLN A 10 -9.96 2.92 24.66
C GLN A 10 -8.74 3.37 23.85
N GLU A 11 -7.81 2.45 23.58
CA GLU A 11 -6.73 2.69 22.65
C GLU A 11 -7.09 2.12 21.27
N ILE A 12 -7.08 2.96 20.24
CA ILE A 12 -7.25 2.55 18.84
C ILE A 12 -5.86 2.38 18.25
N ARG A 13 -5.47 1.15 17.98
CA ARG A 13 -4.16 0.85 17.38
C ARG A 13 -4.29 0.61 15.90
N LEU A 14 -3.66 1.47 15.12
CA LEU A 14 -3.63 1.39 13.68
C LEU A 14 -2.46 0.50 13.24
N ALA A 15 -2.70 -0.31 12.23
CA ALA A 15 -1.66 -0.82 11.35
C ALA A 15 -2.00 -0.35 9.94
N MET A 16 -0.99 -0.05 9.12
CA MET A 16 -1.24 0.47 7.78
C MET A 16 -0.34 -0.20 6.75
N THR A 17 -0.96 -0.71 5.70
CA THR A 17 -0.30 -1.33 4.55
C THR A 17 -0.43 -0.43 3.33
N MET A 18 0.68 0.05 2.80
CA MET A 18 0.73 0.87 1.59
C MET A 18 1.27 0.06 0.42
N VAL A 19 0.44 -0.12 -0.62
CA VAL A 19 0.80 -0.94 -1.78
C VAL A 19 1.74 -0.22 -2.74
N GLY A 20 2.40 -0.99 -3.61
CA GLY A 20 3.10 -0.42 -4.76
C GLY A 20 2.12 0.06 -5.84
N GLY A 21 2.44 1.19 -6.48
CA GLY A 21 1.55 1.81 -7.47
C GLY A 21 2.15 2.98 -8.25
N ALA A 22 3.47 3.02 -8.41
CA ALA A 22 4.20 4.12 -9.07
C ALA A 22 3.76 5.50 -8.57
N SER A 23 3.14 6.34 -9.41
CA SER A 23 2.75 7.71 -9.03
C SER A 23 1.56 7.78 -8.09
N LEU A 24 0.81 6.69 -7.90
CA LEU A 24 -0.26 6.62 -6.91
C LEU A 24 0.24 6.69 -5.46
N ALA A 25 1.55 6.48 -5.25
CA ALA A 25 2.18 6.72 -3.95
C ALA A 25 2.07 8.17 -3.49
N ILE A 26 1.85 9.13 -4.40
CA ILE A 26 1.66 10.54 -4.04
C ILE A 26 0.35 10.72 -3.25
N TRP A 27 -0.73 10.08 -3.71
CA TRP A 27 -2.00 10.05 -2.98
C TRP A 27 -1.84 9.32 -1.63
N MET A 28 -1.13 8.19 -1.60
CA MET A 28 -0.84 7.47 -0.34
C MET A 28 -0.03 8.33 0.64
N GLY A 29 0.87 9.20 0.14
CA GLY A 29 1.62 10.15 0.95
C GLY A 29 0.72 11.19 1.62
N GLY A 30 -0.33 11.63 0.92
CA GLY A 30 -1.39 12.46 1.51
C GLY A 30 -2.14 11.71 2.62
N VAL A 31 -2.53 10.45 2.40
CA VAL A 31 -3.16 9.61 3.44
C VAL A 31 -2.24 9.41 4.66
N ALA A 32 -0.94 9.18 4.42
CA ALA A 32 0.06 9.02 5.48
C ALA A 32 0.20 10.29 6.32
N THR A 33 0.20 11.45 5.66
CA THR A 33 0.28 12.76 6.30
C THR A 33 -0.95 13.06 7.15
N GLU A 34 -2.14 12.75 6.66
CA GLU A 34 -3.36 12.95 7.43
C GLU A 34 -3.46 11.96 8.61
N THR A 35 -2.98 10.73 8.45
CA THR A 35 -2.81 9.79 9.57
C THR A 35 -1.86 10.36 10.63
N SER A 36 -0.74 11.00 10.23
CA SER A 36 0.16 11.67 11.17
C SER A 36 -0.51 12.84 11.90
N GLN A 37 -1.40 13.59 11.23
CA GLN A 37 -2.17 14.64 11.89
C GLN A 37 -3.08 14.07 13.01
N LEU A 38 -3.81 12.98 12.72
CA LEU A 38 -4.62 12.28 13.73
C LEU A 38 -3.79 11.84 14.94
N LEU A 39 -2.61 11.23 14.70
CA LEU A 39 -1.72 10.76 15.76
C LEU A 39 -1.20 11.90 16.64
N ARG A 40 -0.81 13.03 16.01
CA ARG A 40 -0.34 14.23 16.71
C ARG A 40 -1.44 14.90 17.54
N GLU A 41 -2.66 14.99 17.01
CA GLU A 41 -3.82 15.46 17.78
C GLU A 41 -4.15 14.53 18.96
N SER A 42 -4.00 13.22 18.77
CA SER A 42 -4.20 12.25 19.86
C SER A 42 -3.18 12.46 20.99
N ARG A 43 -1.92 12.80 20.67
CA ARG A 43 -0.87 13.09 21.67
C ARG A 43 -0.97 14.49 22.27
N GLY A 44 -1.66 15.41 21.61
CA GLY A 44 -1.71 16.82 21.99
C GLY A 44 -0.52 17.64 21.51
N ASP A 45 0.21 17.16 20.49
CA ASP A 45 1.37 17.86 19.90
C ASP A 45 0.94 19.06 19.04
N THR A 46 -0.34 19.13 18.70
CA THR A 46 -0.94 20.20 17.90
C THR A 46 -2.14 20.81 18.62
N PRO A 47 -2.54 22.05 18.26
CA PRO A 47 -3.82 22.59 18.69
C PRO A 47 -4.97 21.61 18.42
N PRO A 48 -5.97 21.56 19.31
CA PRO A 48 -7.09 20.63 19.17
C PRO A 48 -7.90 20.93 17.90
N GLY A 49 -7.99 19.94 17.02
CA GLY A 49 -8.83 19.98 15.81
C GLY A 49 -10.01 19.02 15.91
N LEU A 50 -10.56 18.66 14.74
CA LEU A 50 -11.67 17.72 14.62
C LEU A 50 -11.33 16.37 15.28
N TYR A 51 -10.13 15.84 15.04
CA TYR A 51 -9.76 14.53 15.56
C TYR A 51 -9.68 14.54 17.07
N ARG A 52 -9.07 15.57 17.66
CA ARG A 52 -9.04 15.70 19.12
C ARG A 52 -10.44 15.73 19.73
N GLY A 53 -11.37 16.50 19.14
CA GLY A 53 -12.76 16.54 19.60
C GLY A 53 -13.45 15.18 19.53
N LEU A 54 -13.27 14.43 18.44
CA LEU A 54 -13.82 13.08 18.31
C LEU A 54 -13.18 12.09 19.28
N LEU A 55 -11.88 12.17 19.50
CA LEU A 55 -11.16 11.31 20.45
C LEU A 55 -11.57 11.59 21.90
N ASP A 56 -11.74 12.86 22.25
CA ASP A 56 -12.27 13.25 23.56
C ASP A 56 -13.69 12.72 23.75
N LEU A 57 -14.58 12.87 22.76
CA LEU A 57 -15.94 12.29 22.78
C LEU A 57 -15.92 10.76 22.97
N LEU A 58 -15.05 10.06 22.23
CA LEU A 58 -14.94 8.60 22.28
C LEU A 58 -14.19 8.08 23.52
N ARG A 59 -13.62 8.99 24.31
CA ARG A 59 -12.67 8.70 25.38
C ARG A 59 -11.59 7.74 24.86
N ALA A 60 -10.95 8.14 23.76
CA ALA A 60 -10.03 7.28 23.02
C ALA A 60 -8.70 7.98 22.73
N SER A 61 -7.65 7.17 22.57
CA SER A 61 -6.36 7.59 22.02
C SER A 61 -6.03 6.75 20.80
N VAL A 62 -5.26 7.31 19.86
CA VAL A 62 -4.81 6.60 18.67
C VAL A 62 -3.30 6.44 18.71
N SER A 63 -2.84 5.22 18.41
CA SER A 63 -1.44 4.91 18.19
C SER A 63 -1.30 4.11 16.89
N ILE A 64 -0.09 4.06 16.34
CA ILE A 64 0.20 3.25 15.15
C ILE A 64 1.28 2.21 15.48
N ASP A 65 0.88 0.95 15.36
CA ASP A 65 1.66 -0.22 15.71
C ASP A 65 2.58 -0.62 14.54
N VAL A 66 2.01 -0.81 13.35
CA VAL A 66 2.71 -1.45 12.23
C VAL A 66 2.51 -0.65 10.95
N LEU A 67 3.59 -0.35 10.27
CA LEU A 67 3.58 0.18 8.91
C LEU A 67 4.22 -0.84 7.99
N THR A 68 3.56 -1.17 6.89
CA THR A 68 4.15 -1.97 5.83
C THR A 68 4.06 -1.24 4.51
N GLY A 69 5.10 -1.37 3.69
CA GLY A 69 5.17 -0.67 2.42
C GLY A 69 5.90 -1.45 1.34
N THR A 70 5.38 -1.35 0.12
CA THR A 70 6.02 -1.88 -1.08
C THR A 70 6.22 -0.79 -2.11
N SER A 71 7.34 -0.83 -2.84
CA SER A 71 7.65 0.10 -3.92
C SER A 71 7.60 1.55 -3.41
N ALA A 72 7.08 2.47 -4.22
CA ALA A 72 6.89 3.86 -3.83
C ALA A 72 6.00 4.04 -2.57
N GLY A 73 5.12 3.08 -2.24
CA GLY A 73 4.39 3.06 -0.97
C GLY A 73 5.30 2.85 0.25
N GLY A 74 6.43 2.17 0.06
CA GLY A 74 7.48 2.00 1.08
C GLY A 74 8.18 3.29 1.48
N ILE A 75 8.29 4.27 0.58
CA ILE A 75 8.84 5.60 0.90
C ILE A 75 7.93 6.32 1.90
N ASN A 76 6.61 6.26 1.68
CA ASN A 76 5.63 6.87 2.59
C ASN A 76 5.61 6.16 3.95
N ALA A 77 5.66 4.82 3.97
CA ALA A 77 5.73 4.04 5.20
C ALA A 77 6.99 4.35 6.02
N ALA A 78 8.15 4.47 5.35
CA ALA A 78 9.40 4.87 5.98
C ALA A 78 9.33 6.26 6.61
N CYS A 79 8.83 7.26 5.87
CA CYS A 79 8.73 8.63 6.34
C CYS A 79 7.73 8.78 7.49
N LEU A 80 6.54 8.16 7.39
CA LEU A 80 5.57 8.18 8.48
C LEU A 80 6.10 7.46 9.73
N GLY A 81 6.77 6.33 9.56
CA GLY A 81 7.33 5.57 10.67
C GLY A 81 8.42 6.33 11.41
N LEU A 82 9.31 6.99 10.66
CA LEU A 82 10.34 7.83 11.22
C LEU A 82 9.76 9.07 11.91
N ALA A 83 8.75 9.70 11.29
CA ALA A 83 8.06 10.84 11.89
C ALA A 83 7.40 10.46 13.22
N GLU A 84 6.75 9.31 13.29
CA GLU A 84 6.16 8.83 14.54
C GLU A 84 7.19 8.45 15.59
N ALA A 85 8.29 7.80 15.20
CA ALA A 85 9.37 7.47 16.13
C ALA A 85 10.04 8.71 16.74
N PHE A 86 10.11 9.82 16.00
CA PHE A 86 10.75 11.08 16.43
C PHE A 86 9.75 12.16 16.90
N GLY A 87 8.45 11.86 16.99
CA GLY A 87 7.43 12.86 17.36
C GLY A 87 7.36 14.06 16.40
N SER A 88 7.57 13.83 15.11
CA SER A 88 7.64 14.83 14.04
C SER A 88 6.46 14.68 13.06
N THR A 89 6.62 15.17 11.81
CA THR A 89 5.63 15.06 10.74
C THR A 89 6.26 14.62 9.42
N PRO A 90 5.59 13.77 8.61
CA PRO A 90 6.07 13.40 7.29
C PRO A 90 5.70 14.44 6.21
N GLN A 91 5.22 15.64 6.56
CA GLN A 91 4.76 16.67 5.61
C GLN A 91 5.78 17.02 4.52
N VAL A 92 7.08 16.87 4.78
CA VAL A 92 8.17 17.03 3.79
C VAL A 92 7.98 16.15 2.54
N LEU A 93 7.24 15.05 2.67
CA LEU A 93 6.87 14.19 1.55
C LEU A 93 6.13 14.96 0.45
N ARG A 94 5.31 15.98 0.78
CA ARG A 94 4.59 16.77 -0.23
C ARG A 94 5.56 17.35 -1.24
N ASP A 95 6.54 18.08 -0.74
CA ASP A 95 7.46 18.84 -1.55
C ASP A 95 8.46 17.89 -2.24
N THR A 96 8.84 16.80 -1.55
CA THR A 96 9.62 15.69 -2.12
C THR A 96 8.90 15.06 -3.32
N TRP A 97 7.61 14.75 -3.21
CA TRP A 97 6.84 14.21 -4.33
C TRP A 97 6.69 15.22 -5.46
N ILE A 98 6.40 16.49 -5.16
CA ILE A 98 6.29 17.54 -6.18
C ILE A 98 7.61 17.72 -6.95
N THR A 99 8.75 17.62 -6.27
CA THR A 99 10.08 17.89 -6.85
C THR A 99 10.78 16.63 -7.35
N THR A 100 11.22 15.74 -6.45
CA THR A 100 11.94 14.49 -6.75
C THR A 100 11.10 13.52 -7.58
N GLY A 101 9.79 13.45 -7.35
CA GLY A 101 8.85 12.62 -8.13
C GLY A 101 8.66 13.06 -9.59
N SER A 102 9.36 14.09 -10.06
CA SER A 102 9.29 14.54 -11.45
C SER A 102 10.04 13.59 -12.40
N LEU A 103 9.37 13.15 -13.47
CA LEU A 103 10.02 12.33 -14.50
C LEU A 103 11.21 13.07 -15.15
N GLU A 104 11.15 14.39 -15.29
CA GLU A 104 12.26 15.21 -15.82
C GLU A 104 13.51 15.16 -14.93
N ASN A 105 13.33 15.02 -13.62
CA ASN A 105 14.44 14.92 -12.66
C ASN A 105 14.99 13.50 -12.56
N LEU A 106 14.11 12.50 -12.69
CA LEU A 106 14.46 11.10 -12.57
C LEU A 106 15.12 10.54 -13.85
N ILE A 107 14.77 11.04 -15.05
CA ILE A 107 15.38 10.55 -16.30
C ILE A 107 16.90 10.79 -16.29
N ARG A 108 17.68 9.75 -16.57
CA ARG A 108 19.14 9.85 -16.68
C ARG A 108 19.59 10.70 -17.87
N ASP A 109 20.78 11.30 -17.75
CA ASP A 109 21.37 12.05 -18.87
C ASP A 109 21.61 11.10 -20.05
N PRO A 110 21.00 11.35 -21.23
CA PRO A 110 21.24 10.56 -22.43
C PRO A 110 22.69 10.57 -22.94
N ARG A 111 23.56 11.40 -22.37
CA ARG A 111 25.00 11.41 -22.67
C ARG A 111 25.78 10.35 -21.89
N GLU A 112 25.19 9.76 -20.85
CA GLU A 112 25.83 8.70 -20.06
C GLU A 112 26.31 7.56 -20.99
N ALA A 113 27.53 7.09 -20.77
CA ALA A 113 28.16 6.11 -21.67
C ALA A 113 27.54 4.71 -21.51
N GLN A 114 27.17 4.35 -20.29
CA GLN A 114 26.58 3.05 -19.93
C GLN A 114 25.50 3.21 -18.85
N PRO A 115 24.35 3.83 -19.15
CA PRO A 115 23.28 3.95 -18.18
C PRO A 115 22.74 2.55 -17.83
N ARG A 116 22.60 2.28 -16.54
CA ARG A 116 22.15 0.98 -16.02
C ARG A 116 20.62 0.82 -16.07
N SER A 117 19.90 1.91 -16.28
CA SER A 117 18.44 2.04 -16.15
C SER A 117 17.98 3.29 -16.91
N VAL A 118 16.67 3.53 -16.94
CA VAL A 118 16.08 4.74 -17.57
C VAL A 118 16.06 5.91 -16.59
N LEU A 119 15.72 5.61 -15.34
CA LEU A 119 15.60 6.54 -14.23
C LEU A 119 16.76 6.36 -13.25
N ASP A 120 17.15 7.45 -12.60
CA ASP A 120 18.30 7.52 -11.71
C ASP A 120 17.89 7.29 -10.25
N GLY A 121 18.01 6.05 -9.79
CA GLY A 121 17.60 5.65 -8.44
C GLY A 121 18.61 6.05 -7.38
N ASP A 122 19.88 5.70 -7.56
CA ASP A 122 20.93 5.94 -6.56
C ASP A 122 21.31 7.41 -6.44
N ARG A 123 21.48 8.12 -7.55
CA ARG A 123 22.01 9.49 -7.48
C ARG A 123 20.94 10.49 -7.09
N VAL A 124 19.70 10.28 -7.54
CA VAL A 124 18.58 11.22 -7.33
C VAL A 124 17.67 10.69 -6.23
N LEU A 125 16.97 9.58 -6.45
CA LEU A 125 15.92 9.12 -5.53
C LEU A 125 16.46 8.80 -4.13
N LEU A 126 17.54 8.02 -4.01
CA LEU A 126 18.12 7.66 -2.71
C LEU A 126 18.62 8.89 -1.94
N GLY A 127 19.35 9.78 -2.61
CA GLY A 127 19.89 10.99 -1.99
C GLY A 127 18.80 11.98 -1.54
N ASP A 128 17.73 12.12 -2.31
CA ASP A 128 16.60 12.99 -1.97
C ASP A 128 15.71 12.37 -0.87
N VAL A 129 15.48 11.05 -0.89
CA VAL A 129 14.77 10.36 0.21
C VAL A 129 15.58 10.44 1.51
N GLU A 130 16.90 10.23 1.46
CA GLU A 130 17.77 10.41 2.63
C GLU A 130 17.67 11.84 3.19
N ARG A 131 17.62 12.86 2.32
CA ARG A 131 17.43 14.26 2.72
C ARG A 131 16.08 14.46 3.40
N ALA A 132 14.99 13.97 2.81
CA ALA A 132 13.66 14.08 3.39
C ALA A 132 13.59 13.40 4.78
N LEU A 133 14.17 12.21 4.94
CA LEU A 133 14.23 11.52 6.23
C LEU A 133 15.04 12.31 7.27
N ARG A 134 16.15 12.95 6.87
CA ARG A 134 16.93 13.83 7.76
C ARG A 134 16.17 15.09 8.17
N GLU A 135 15.33 15.64 7.29
CA GLU A 135 14.47 16.77 7.65
C GLU A 135 13.42 16.37 8.68
N ILE A 136 12.88 15.15 8.59
CA ILE A 136 11.94 14.60 9.59
C ILE A 136 12.61 14.48 10.96
N THR A 137 13.83 13.92 11.02
CA THR A 137 14.56 13.76 12.29
C THR A 137 15.05 15.08 12.85
N ALA A 138 15.44 16.04 11.99
CA ALA A 138 15.83 17.38 12.42
C ALA A 138 14.66 18.21 12.98
N ALA A 139 13.44 17.99 12.49
CA ALA A 139 12.24 18.65 13.00
C ALA A 139 11.66 17.97 14.27
N GLY A 140 12.03 16.72 14.50
CA GLY A 140 11.58 15.93 15.65
C GLY A 140 12.55 15.93 16.83
N THR A 141 12.22 15.12 17.83
CA THR A 141 13.09 14.83 18.96
C THR A 141 13.48 13.35 18.94
N PRO A 142 14.76 13.00 19.17
CA PRO A 142 15.16 11.61 19.31
C PRO A 142 14.33 10.91 20.40
N PRO A 143 13.89 9.67 20.17
CA PRO A 143 13.05 8.97 21.13
C PRO A 143 13.81 8.73 22.44
N ALA A 144 13.16 9.02 23.58
CA ALA A 144 13.75 8.85 24.90
C ALA A 144 13.85 7.37 25.35
N GLY A 145 13.09 6.48 24.70
CA GLY A 145 13.11 5.03 24.86
C GLY A 145 12.58 4.37 23.60
N ASP A 146 12.54 3.04 23.56
CA ASP A 146 12.18 2.29 22.36
C ASP A 146 10.75 2.59 21.87
N PRO A 147 10.58 3.22 20.69
CA PRO A 147 9.25 3.50 20.15
C PRO A 147 8.49 2.22 19.82
N ASP A 148 7.20 2.17 20.16
CA ASP A 148 6.31 1.03 19.90
C ASP A 148 5.79 0.98 18.45
N ILE A 149 6.64 1.32 17.47
CA ILE A 149 6.32 1.31 16.04
C ILE A 149 7.27 0.40 15.27
N THR A 150 6.71 -0.41 14.37
CA THR A 150 7.46 -1.28 13.47
C THR A 150 7.19 -0.88 12.02
N VAL A 151 8.25 -0.65 11.25
CA VAL A 151 8.17 -0.44 9.80
C VAL A 151 8.76 -1.64 9.07
N LEU A 152 7.98 -2.23 8.16
CA LEU A 152 8.39 -3.32 7.28
C LEU A 152 8.37 -2.87 5.83
N LEU A 153 9.49 -3.01 5.12
CA LEU A 153 9.59 -2.69 3.69
C LEU A 153 9.94 -3.94 2.90
N THR A 154 9.27 -4.18 1.79
CA THR A 154 9.47 -5.40 0.97
C THR A 154 10.65 -5.27 0.02
N GLY A 155 11.32 -6.37 -0.31
CA GLY A 155 12.32 -6.40 -1.36
C GLY A 155 12.32 -7.73 -2.10
N THR A 156 12.83 -7.72 -3.33
CA THR A 156 12.99 -8.93 -4.13
C THR A 156 14.47 -9.14 -4.46
N MET A 157 15.05 -10.23 -3.98
CA MET A 157 16.43 -10.62 -4.28
C MET A 157 16.51 -11.27 -5.66
N ILE A 158 17.48 -10.86 -6.48
CA ILE A 158 17.67 -11.43 -7.82
C ILE A 158 18.24 -12.86 -7.75
N ASP A 159 19.18 -13.10 -6.85
CA ASP A 159 19.86 -14.39 -6.69
C ASP A 159 19.26 -15.27 -5.59
N GLY A 160 18.56 -14.68 -4.62
CA GLY A 160 17.83 -15.39 -3.55
C GLY A 160 18.71 -16.07 -2.51
N GLU A 161 18.06 -16.65 -1.50
CA GLU A 161 18.70 -17.49 -0.47
C GLU A 161 18.02 -18.86 -0.40
N THR A 162 18.81 -19.93 -0.48
CA THR A 162 18.29 -21.30 -0.40
C THR A 162 18.13 -21.74 1.05
N THR A 163 16.91 -22.10 1.43
CA THR A 163 16.59 -22.76 2.69
C THR A 163 16.33 -24.25 2.49
N ARG A 164 16.53 -25.02 3.55
CA ARG A 164 16.44 -26.48 3.56
C ARG A 164 15.39 -26.92 4.58
N PHE A 165 14.49 -27.80 4.18
CA PHE A 165 13.46 -28.38 5.05
C PHE A 165 13.36 -29.88 4.80
N ASP A 166 12.89 -30.63 5.79
CA ASP A 166 12.45 -32.01 5.58
C ASP A 166 10.94 -32.04 5.30
N ASP A 167 10.51 -32.82 4.31
CA ASP A 167 9.09 -33.14 4.13
C ASP A 167 8.60 -34.17 5.17
N ALA A 168 7.32 -34.54 5.11
CA ALA A 168 6.73 -35.52 6.04
C ALA A 168 7.41 -36.91 5.98
N LEU A 169 8.04 -37.26 4.85
CA LEU A 169 8.76 -38.52 4.64
C LEU A 169 10.25 -38.41 4.98
N GLY A 170 10.72 -37.22 5.38
CA GLY A 170 12.12 -36.94 5.68
C GLY A 170 12.95 -36.59 4.45
N ASN A 171 12.36 -36.40 3.27
CA ASN A 171 13.13 -35.98 2.10
C ASN A 171 13.55 -34.51 2.24
N LEU A 172 14.78 -34.21 1.84
CA LEU A 172 15.30 -32.86 1.80
C LEU A 172 14.63 -32.07 0.68
N VAL A 173 13.84 -31.06 1.05
CA VAL A 173 13.30 -30.03 0.16
C VAL A 173 14.23 -28.82 0.20
N ARG A 174 14.72 -28.41 -0.96
CA ARG A 174 15.47 -27.17 -1.15
C ARG A 174 14.54 -26.14 -1.77
N ASP A 175 14.35 -25.03 -1.08
CA ASP A 175 13.53 -23.92 -1.57
C ASP A 175 14.39 -22.64 -1.62
N THR A 176 14.32 -21.90 -2.72
CA THR A 176 15.06 -20.65 -2.86
C THR A 176 14.10 -19.50 -2.69
N GLU A 177 14.22 -18.83 -1.55
CA GLU A 177 13.41 -17.66 -1.26
C GLU A 177 14.03 -16.43 -1.91
N HIS A 178 13.21 -15.69 -2.63
CA HIS A 178 13.57 -14.42 -3.27
C HIS A 178 12.91 -13.22 -2.59
N ARG A 179 11.86 -13.45 -1.78
CA ARG A 179 11.21 -12.39 -1.00
C ARG A 179 12.06 -12.07 0.22
N MET A 180 12.18 -10.79 0.51
CA MET A 180 12.81 -10.32 1.75
C MET A 180 12.04 -9.15 2.35
N LEU A 181 12.28 -8.92 3.64
CA LEU A 181 11.73 -7.81 4.40
C LEU A 181 12.87 -7.06 5.08
N PHE A 182 12.83 -5.74 4.97
CA PHE A 182 13.51 -4.85 5.90
C PHE A 182 12.60 -4.62 7.10
N ARG A 183 13.20 -4.51 8.29
CA ARG A 183 12.51 -4.36 9.57
C ARG A 183 13.19 -3.28 10.40
N PHE A 184 12.42 -2.25 10.76
CA PHE A 184 12.82 -1.19 11.66
C PHE A 184 11.88 -1.18 12.86
N CYS A 185 12.41 -1.37 14.08
CA CYS A 185 11.60 -1.45 15.29
C CYS A 185 12.46 -1.20 16.54
N GLY A 186 11.81 -0.77 17.63
CA GLY A 186 12.40 -0.65 18.97
C GLY A 186 13.72 0.13 18.96
N PRO A 187 14.85 -0.48 19.39
CA PRO A 187 16.13 0.22 19.57
C PRO A 187 16.80 0.66 18.26
N LEU A 188 16.25 0.28 17.09
CA LEU A 188 16.77 0.70 15.80
C LEU A 188 16.41 2.16 15.47
N TRP A 189 15.43 2.76 16.15
CA TRP A 189 15.00 4.14 15.96
C TRP A 189 15.97 5.13 16.62
N THR A 190 17.16 5.28 16.04
CA THR A 190 18.23 6.15 16.56
C THR A 190 18.69 7.17 15.51
N ILE A 191 19.41 8.20 15.95
CA ILE A 191 20.09 9.12 15.02
C ILE A 191 21.07 8.31 14.16
N GLY A 192 20.96 8.39 12.85
CA GLY A 192 21.73 7.60 11.89
C GLY A 192 20.90 6.54 11.15
N VAL A 193 19.68 6.24 11.61
CA VAL A 193 18.76 5.29 10.94
C VAL A 193 18.32 5.79 9.56
N GLU A 194 18.43 7.09 9.27
CA GLU A 194 17.97 7.71 8.03
C GLU A 194 18.66 7.11 6.79
N GLY A 195 19.95 6.77 6.88
CA GLY A 195 20.69 6.16 5.78
C GLY A 195 20.19 4.75 5.44
N PRO A 196 20.19 3.80 6.40
CA PRO A 196 19.63 2.46 6.20
C PRO A 196 18.15 2.47 5.78
N LEU A 197 17.34 3.36 6.37
CA LEU A 197 15.94 3.49 6.02
C LEU A 197 15.74 4.06 4.60
N ALA A 198 16.56 5.03 4.17
CA ALA A 198 16.57 5.53 2.80
C ALA A 198 16.96 4.44 1.81
N LEU A 199 17.98 3.64 2.12
CA LEU A 199 18.38 2.51 1.27
C LEU A 199 17.26 1.48 1.15
N ALA A 200 16.60 1.14 2.25
CA ALA A 200 15.47 0.21 2.24
C ALA A 200 14.29 0.76 1.42
N ALA A 201 13.94 2.04 1.61
CA ALA A 201 12.88 2.73 0.88
C ALA A 201 13.17 2.85 -0.63
N ARG A 202 14.42 3.11 -1.03
CA ARG A 202 14.83 3.04 -2.43
C ARG A 202 14.78 1.61 -2.95
N SER A 203 15.31 0.64 -2.19
CA SER A 203 15.43 -0.76 -2.64
C SER A 203 14.08 -1.37 -2.95
N THR A 204 13.08 -1.12 -2.10
CA THR A 204 11.70 -1.57 -2.33
C THR A 204 11.10 -0.94 -3.59
N ALA A 205 11.54 0.26 -4.00
CA ALA A 205 11.08 1.02 -5.17
C ALA A 205 11.96 0.89 -6.43
N SER A 206 12.89 -0.08 -6.48
CA SER A 206 13.75 -0.35 -7.65
C SER A 206 12.99 -1.07 -8.77
N PHE A 207 11.99 -0.40 -9.38
CA PHE A 207 11.13 -0.98 -10.41
C PHE A 207 11.93 -1.47 -11.62
N PRO A 208 11.84 -2.77 -12.01
CA PRO A 208 12.62 -3.33 -13.10
C PRO A 208 12.48 -2.55 -14.41
N GLY A 209 13.62 -2.20 -15.01
CA GLY A 209 13.69 -1.46 -16.28
C GLY A 209 13.50 0.05 -16.15
N ALA A 210 12.81 0.53 -15.11
CA ALA A 210 12.75 1.96 -14.80
C ALA A 210 13.99 2.37 -14.00
N PHE A 211 14.23 1.75 -12.84
CA PHE A 211 15.39 2.00 -11.98
C PHE A 211 16.41 0.86 -12.07
N GLU A 212 17.65 1.14 -11.68
CA GLU A 212 18.68 0.11 -11.55
C GLU A 212 18.46 -0.75 -10.29
N LEU A 213 19.04 -1.95 -10.30
CA LEU A 213 19.06 -2.83 -9.14
C LEU A 213 19.72 -2.13 -7.95
N SER A 214 19.11 -2.27 -6.78
CA SER A 214 19.64 -1.73 -5.55
C SER A 214 20.67 -2.66 -4.95
N ARG A 215 21.79 -2.09 -4.51
CA ARG A 215 22.85 -2.85 -3.86
C ARG A 215 22.59 -2.86 -2.35
N MET A 216 22.49 -4.04 -1.74
CA MET A 216 22.26 -4.16 -0.30
C MET A 216 23.42 -4.89 0.37
N PRO A 217 24.33 -4.18 1.06
CA PRO A 217 25.41 -4.79 1.84
C PRO A 217 24.91 -5.46 3.12
N ILE A 218 25.47 -6.62 3.44
CA ILE A 218 25.40 -7.28 4.76
C ILE A 218 26.82 -7.42 5.29
N GLY A 219 27.03 -6.92 6.50
CA GLY A 219 28.33 -6.77 7.15
C GLY A 219 29.05 -5.49 6.72
N THR A 220 30.28 -5.32 7.22
CA THR A 220 31.10 -4.12 6.94
C THR A 220 31.73 -4.13 5.54
N GLY A 221 31.83 -5.31 4.91
CA GLY A 221 32.42 -5.49 3.59
C GLY A 221 31.57 -4.84 2.49
N GLY A 222 32.18 -3.94 1.70
CA GLY A 222 31.52 -3.31 0.55
C GLY A 222 30.53 -2.21 0.91
N THR A 223 30.52 -1.71 2.15
CA THR A 223 29.70 -0.56 2.56
C THR A 223 30.22 0.76 1.98
N ASP A 224 29.33 1.71 1.74
CA ASP A 224 29.66 3.10 1.39
C ASP A 224 28.64 4.09 2.01
N ARG A 225 28.79 5.40 1.76
CA ARG A 225 27.91 6.43 2.34
C ARG A 225 26.41 6.21 2.03
N LEU A 226 26.11 5.76 0.81
CA LEU A 226 24.74 5.53 0.34
C LEU A 226 24.27 4.10 0.61
N HIS A 227 25.20 3.17 0.76
CA HIS A 227 24.95 1.76 1.00
C HIS A 227 25.54 1.33 2.35
N PRO A 228 24.90 1.69 3.47
CA PRO A 228 25.34 1.26 4.79
C PRO A 228 25.14 -0.25 5.01
N ASP A 229 25.69 -0.76 6.11
CA ASP A 229 25.47 -2.15 6.56
C ASP A 229 24.00 -2.37 6.93
N MET A 230 23.35 -3.32 6.26
CA MET A 230 21.94 -3.64 6.48
C MET A 230 21.70 -4.80 7.46
N THR A 231 22.74 -5.40 8.04
CA THR A 231 22.64 -6.55 8.97
C THR A 231 21.62 -6.36 10.09
N PRO A 232 21.52 -5.18 10.76
CA PRO A 232 20.55 -5.00 11.85
C PRO A 232 19.08 -4.97 11.40
N TYR A 233 18.82 -4.77 10.10
CA TYR A 233 17.51 -4.43 9.57
C TYR A 233 16.89 -5.57 8.75
N THR A 234 17.52 -6.74 8.64
CA THR A 234 16.99 -7.86 7.87
C THR A 234 17.47 -9.23 8.38
N GLU A 235 16.77 -10.29 8.03
CA GLU A 235 17.15 -11.68 8.37
C GLU A 235 18.10 -12.32 7.34
N LEU A 236 18.57 -11.57 6.34
CA LEU A 236 19.42 -12.08 5.26
C LEU A 236 20.85 -12.36 5.72
N THR A 237 21.46 -13.35 5.08
CA THR A 237 22.77 -13.90 5.42
C THR A 237 23.91 -13.35 4.56
N ARG A 238 23.62 -12.70 3.44
CA ARG A 238 24.68 -12.14 2.59
C ARG A 238 24.23 -10.91 1.84
N SER A 239 25.20 -10.22 1.25
CA SER A 239 24.91 -9.06 0.40
C SER A 239 24.17 -9.50 -0.87
N HIS A 240 23.15 -8.74 -1.26
CA HIS A 240 22.32 -9.05 -2.43
C HIS A 240 22.15 -7.85 -3.36
N TRP A 241 21.80 -8.15 -4.61
CA TRP A 241 21.18 -7.18 -5.51
C TRP A 241 19.67 -7.33 -5.43
N LEU A 242 19.00 -6.21 -5.17
CA LEU A 242 17.56 -6.14 -4.96
C LEU A 242 16.88 -5.43 -6.12
N THR A 243 15.65 -5.86 -6.41
CA THR A 243 14.68 -5.16 -7.25
C THR A 243 13.41 -4.90 -6.43
N ASP A 244 12.48 -4.15 -7.02
CA ASP A 244 11.21 -3.77 -6.40
C ASP A 244 10.52 -4.93 -5.67
N GLY A 245 10.06 -4.65 -4.44
CA GLY A 245 9.38 -5.65 -3.61
C GLY A 245 8.06 -6.10 -4.22
N GLY A 246 7.43 -5.28 -5.06
CA GLY A 246 6.17 -5.59 -5.71
C GLY A 246 6.26 -6.71 -6.73
N VAL A 247 7.46 -7.05 -7.23
CA VAL A 247 7.67 -8.17 -8.15
C VAL A 247 7.17 -9.48 -7.54
N LEU A 248 7.37 -9.68 -6.24
CA LEU A 248 6.93 -10.90 -5.53
C LEU A 248 5.95 -10.63 -4.37
N LEU A 249 5.88 -9.40 -3.84
CA LEU A 249 5.03 -9.05 -2.71
C LEU A 249 4.54 -7.59 -2.79
N ASN A 250 3.58 -7.33 -3.67
CA ASN A 250 3.04 -5.99 -3.88
C ASN A 250 2.07 -5.52 -2.77
N LYS A 251 1.42 -6.47 -2.09
CA LYS A 251 0.44 -6.19 -1.03
C LYS A 251 0.91 -6.82 0.29
N PRO A 252 1.74 -6.14 1.10
CA PRO A 252 2.37 -6.72 2.28
C PRO A 252 1.43 -6.80 3.50
N LEU A 253 0.22 -7.33 3.29
CA LEU A 253 -0.78 -7.56 4.34
C LEU A 253 -0.37 -8.71 5.26
N ARG A 254 0.14 -9.84 4.72
CA ARG A 254 0.55 -10.99 5.55
C ARG A 254 1.66 -10.62 6.55
N PRO A 255 2.75 -9.91 6.17
CA PRO A 255 3.72 -9.40 7.14
C PRO A 255 3.08 -8.51 8.20
N ALA A 256 2.17 -7.60 7.81
CA ALA A 256 1.46 -6.74 8.76
C ALA A 256 0.64 -7.55 9.76
N LEU A 257 -0.15 -8.52 9.28
CA LEU A 257 -0.99 -9.38 10.11
C LEU A 257 -0.15 -10.18 11.11
N ARG A 258 0.97 -10.76 10.68
CA ARG A 258 1.89 -11.46 11.58
C ARG A 258 2.37 -10.55 12.71
N GLU A 259 2.80 -9.34 12.37
CA GLU A 259 3.23 -8.35 13.37
C GLU A 259 2.12 -7.96 14.34
N ILE A 260 0.90 -7.78 13.84
CA ILE A 260 -0.26 -7.41 14.67
C ILE A 260 -0.66 -8.56 15.59
N PHE A 261 -0.68 -9.80 15.08
CA PHE A 261 -1.10 -10.98 15.85
C PHE A 261 -0.12 -11.33 16.96
N GLU A 262 1.15 -10.91 16.85
CA GLU A 262 2.16 -11.07 17.90
C GLU A 262 2.16 -9.90 18.90
N ARG A 263 1.47 -8.78 18.62
CA ARG A 263 1.44 -7.61 19.50
C ARG A 263 0.47 -7.80 20.66
N THR A 264 1.01 -7.82 21.87
CA THR A 264 0.21 -7.78 23.09
C THR A 264 -0.42 -6.40 23.30
N SER A 265 -1.45 -6.30 24.15
CA SER A 265 -2.02 -5.01 24.56
C SER A 265 -1.95 -4.78 26.05
N HIS A 266 -1.68 -3.53 26.42
CA HIS A 266 -1.63 -3.05 27.80
C HIS A 266 -2.81 -2.12 28.15
N ALA A 267 -3.82 -2.06 27.27
CA ALA A 267 -5.08 -1.35 27.45
C ALA A 267 -6.21 -2.08 26.70
N ASP A 268 -7.45 -1.58 26.84
CA ASP A 268 -8.56 -1.99 25.98
C ASP A 268 -8.30 -1.47 24.57
N VAL A 269 -8.04 -2.38 23.64
CA VAL A 269 -7.55 -2.05 22.30
C VAL A 269 -8.55 -2.44 21.23
N ARG A 270 -8.82 -1.51 20.32
CA ARG A 270 -9.42 -1.79 19.00
C ARG A 270 -8.32 -1.70 17.94
N ARG A 271 -8.10 -2.79 17.19
CA ARG A 271 -7.08 -2.80 16.12
C ARG A 271 -7.70 -2.67 14.75
N LEU A 272 -7.21 -1.69 13.99
CA LEU A 272 -7.61 -1.45 12.62
C LEU A 272 -6.41 -1.64 11.71
N LEU A 273 -6.51 -2.56 10.75
CA LEU A 273 -5.57 -2.68 9.65
C LEU A 273 -6.11 -1.84 8.47
N LEU A 274 -5.48 -0.69 8.23
CA LEU A 274 -5.75 0.19 7.10
C LEU A 274 -5.00 -0.33 5.87
N TYR A 275 -5.73 -0.88 4.92
CA TYR A 275 -5.20 -1.29 3.62
C TYR A 275 -5.34 -0.14 2.63
N VAL A 276 -4.26 0.61 2.43
CA VAL A 276 -4.23 1.84 1.64
C VAL A 276 -3.96 1.49 0.19
N VAL A 277 -5.02 1.54 -0.61
CA VAL A 277 -5.00 1.26 -2.05
C VAL A 277 -5.86 2.31 -2.78
N PRO A 278 -5.29 3.14 -3.66
CA PRO A 278 -6.00 4.24 -4.30
C PRO A 278 -7.27 3.84 -5.07
N THR A 279 -7.37 2.59 -5.51
CA THR A 279 -8.51 2.09 -6.30
C THR A 279 -9.18 0.90 -5.64
N GLY A 280 -10.51 0.82 -5.71
CA GLY A 280 -11.19 -0.46 -5.77
C GLY A 280 -10.73 -1.20 -7.03
N GLU A 281 -10.43 -2.50 -6.96
CA GLU A 281 -9.94 -3.25 -8.11
C GLU A 281 -10.89 -3.08 -9.31
N ARG A 282 -10.35 -2.66 -10.45
CA ARG A 282 -11.13 -2.46 -11.67
C ARG A 282 -11.73 -3.79 -12.11
N GLU A 283 -12.97 -3.79 -12.61
CA GLU A 283 -13.46 -4.93 -13.40
C GLU A 283 -12.48 -5.18 -14.55
N ALA A 284 -11.93 -6.39 -14.64
CA ALA A 284 -10.91 -6.71 -15.62
C ALA A 284 -11.46 -6.47 -17.04
N ASP A 285 -10.80 -5.60 -17.81
CA ASP A 285 -11.13 -5.43 -19.22
C ASP A 285 -10.85 -6.76 -19.95
N ALA A 286 -11.88 -7.38 -20.52
CA ALA A 286 -11.72 -8.59 -21.31
C ALA A 286 -10.82 -8.31 -22.51
N VAL A 287 -9.67 -8.98 -22.59
CA VAL A 287 -8.81 -8.95 -23.79
C VAL A 287 -9.37 -9.95 -24.78
N GLY A 288 -9.83 -9.47 -25.93
CA GLY A 288 -10.25 -10.35 -27.03
C GLY A 288 -9.10 -11.25 -27.47
N CYS A 289 -9.34 -12.56 -27.49
CA CYS A 289 -8.40 -13.54 -28.02
C CYS A 289 -8.55 -13.58 -29.55
N ASP A 290 -8.07 -12.53 -30.23
CA ASP A 290 -8.10 -12.45 -31.70
C ASP A 290 -6.82 -13.06 -32.29
N PRO A 291 -6.90 -14.23 -32.98
CA PRO A 291 -5.74 -14.83 -33.62
C PRO A 291 -5.16 -13.97 -34.76
N ALA A 292 -5.90 -12.99 -35.28
CA ALA A 292 -5.44 -12.09 -36.34
C ALA A 292 -4.67 -10.86 -35.84
N ASP A 293 -4.79 -10.50 -34.55
CA ASP A 293 -4.11 -9.35 -33.93
C ASP A 293 -3.52 -9.73 -32.56
N PRO A 294 -2.47 -10.58 -32.53
CA PRO A 294 -1.84 -10.96 -31.27
C PRO A 294 -1.14 -9.74 -30.63
N PRO A 295 -1.17 -9.61 -29.29
CA PRO A 295 -0.49 -8.50 -28.62
C PRO A 295 1.02 -8.54 -28.91
N LEU A 296 1.59 -7.38 -29.25
CA LEU A 296 3.03 -7.23 -29.47
C LEU A 296 3.82 -7.71 -28.24
N LEU A 297 4.96 -8.37 -28.44
CA LEU A 297 5.78 -8.97 -27.36
C LEU A 297 6.09 -7.96 -26.23
N SER A 298 6.40 -6.72 -26.57
CA SER A 298 6.66 -5.65 -25.59
C SER A 298 5.41 -5.31 -24.76
N SER A 299 4.24 -5.23 -25.39
CA SER A 299 2.96 -4.98 -24.72
C SER A 299 2.49 -6.16 -23.87
N ALA A 300 2.76 -7.39 -24.34
CA ALA A 300 2.45 -8.62 -23.61
C ALA A 300 3.34 -8.75 -22.36
N MET A 301 4.64 -8.48 -22.47
CA MET A 301 5.55 -8.50 -21.31
C MET A 301 5.22 -7.43 -20.27
N ALA A 302 4.91 -6.21 -20.69
CA ALA A 302 4.46 -5.16 -19.78
C ALA A 302 3.14 -5.54 -19.06
N LYS A 303 2.19 -6.17 -19.79
CA LYS A 303 0.96 -6.69 -19.19
C LYS A 303 1.22 -7.83 -18.21
N VAL A 304 2.09 -8.79 -18.55
CA VAL A 304 2.47 -9.90 -17.65
C VAL A 304 3.11 -9.37 -16.37
N VAL A 305 4.03 -8.41 -16.46
CA VAL A 305 4.62 -7.76 -15.28
C VAL A 305 3.51 -7.10 -14.45
N ASN A 306 2.63 -6.30 -15.05
CA ASN A 306 1.51 -5.69 -14.32
C ASN A 306 0.57 -6.72 -13.69
N THR A 307 0.32 -7.86 -14.34
CA THR A 307 -0.50 -8.96 -13.80
C THR A 307 0.17 -9.64 -12.60
N VAL A 308 1.48 -9.84 -12.63
CA VAL A 308 2.23 -10.38 -11.48
C VAL A 308 2.19 -9.42 -10.29
N MET A 309 2.20 -8.11 -10.55
CA MET A 309 2.09 -7.06 -9.53
C MET A 309 0.65 -6.90 -8.99
N SER A 310 -0.37 -7.30 -9.76
CA SER A 310 -1.78 -7.34 -9.32
C SER A 310 -2.07 -8.62 -8.53
N GLN A 311 -1.63 -8.65 -7.28
CA GLN A 311 -1.83 -9.81 -6.39
C GLN A 311 -3.23 -9.81 -5.78
N SER A 312 -3.85 -10.98 -5.62
CA SER A 312 -5.08 -11.11 -4.82
C SER A 312 -4.76 -10.99 -3.33
N ILE A 313 -5.71 -10.44 -2.55
CA ILE A 313 -5.64 -10.42 -1.08
C ILE A 313 -6.53 -11.48 -0.42
N SER A 314 -7.14 -12.37 -1.19
CA SER A 314 -8.10 -13.35 -0.68
C SER A 314 -7.48 -14.25 0.39
N ALA A 315 -6.24 -14.68 0.20
CA ALA A 315 -5.54 -15.51 1.18
C ALA A 315 -5.32 -14.76 2.51
N GLU A 316 -5.00 -13.47 2.46
CA GLU A 316 -4.80 -12.62 3.64
C GLU A 316 -6.12 -12.29 4.35
N LEU A 317 -7.21 -12.12 3.59
CA LEU A 317 -8.57 -12.00 4.14
C LEU A 317 -9.00 -13.28 4.84
N ASP A 318 -8.70 -14.44 4.25
CA ASP A 318 -8.96 -15.75 4.85
C ASP A 318 -8.12 -15.93 6.12
N ASP A 319 -6.85 -15.52 6.11
CA ASP A 319 -5.96 -15.55 7.28
C ASP A 319 -6.51 -14.68 8.42
N LEU A 320 -6.97 -13.45 8.11
CA LEU A 320 -7.58 -12.55 9.09
C LEU A 320 -8.90 -13.10 9.66
N THR A 321 -9.76 -13.62 8.80
CA THR A 321 -11.04 -14.22 9.21
C THR A 321 -10.79 -15.42 10.11
N ARG A 322 -9.86 -16.30 9.72
CA ARG A 322 -9.47 -17.48 10.50
C ARG A 322 -8.93 -17.10 11.89
N HIS A 323 -8.10 -16.05 11.98
CA HIS A 323 -7.60 -15.54 13.26
C HIS A 323 -8.74 -14.99 14.14
N ASN A 324 -9.60 -14.13 13.59
CA ASN A 324 -10.73 -13.56 14.32
C ASN A 324 -11.69 -14.64 14.82
N ASP A 325 -11.99 -15.65 13.99
CA ASP A 325 -12.81 -16.79 14.37
C ASP A 325 -12.13 -17.68 15.42
N ALA A 326 -10.80 -17.83 15.36
CA ALA A 326 -10.04 -18.58 16.37
C ALA A 326 -10.08 -17.88 17.73
N VAL A 327 -9.99 -16.54 17.75
CA VAL A 327 -10.15 -15.71 18.95
C VAL A 327 -11.54 -15.89 19.57
N LEU A 328 -12.60 -15.81 18.76
CA LEU A 328 -13.98 -16.04 19.25
C LEU A 328 -14.16 -17.46 19.78
N ARG A 329 -13.73 -18.48 19.02
CA ARG A 329 -13.79 -19.89 19.44
C ARG A 329 -13.03 -20.16 20.72
N ALA A 330 -11.86 -19.55 20.91
CA ALA A 330 -11.06 -19.71 22.13
C ALA A 330 -11.77 -19.13 23.35
N ARG A 331 -12.48 -17.99 23.21
CA ARG A 331 -13.27 -17.37 24.29
C ARG A 331 -14.48 -18.21 24.69
N ASP A 332 -15.19 -18.76 23.72
CA ASP A 332 -16.35 -19.62 23.99
C ASP A 332 -15.94 -20.98 24.57
N THR A 333 -14.83 -21.53 24.08
CA THR A 333 -14.23 -22.77 24.61
C THR A 333 -13.84 -22.60 26.08
N ARG A 334 -13.22 -21.47 26.45
CA ARG A 334 -12.88 -21.16 27.87
C ARG A 334 -14.10 -21.19 28.78
N VAL A 335 -15.20 -20.54 28.37
CA VAL A 335 -16.45 -20.52 29.15
C VAL A 335 -17.07 -21.92 29.24
N SER A 336 -17.05 -22.68 28.15
CA SER A 336 -17.57 -24.05 28.10
C SER A 336 -16.75 -24.99 29.01
N LEU A 337 -15.42 -24.89 28.99
CA LEU A 337 -14.53 -25.66 29.87
C LEU A 337 -14.75 -25.29 31.34
N ALA A 338 -14.91 -24.00 31.65
CA ALA A 338 -15.25 -23.56 33.00
C ALA A 338 -16.59 -24.16 33.48
N ALA A 339 -17.62 -24.19 32.61
CA ALA A 339 -18.90 -24.81 32.93
C ALA A 339 -18.80 -26.33 33.15
N LEU A 340 -17.97 -27.03 32.36
CA LEU A 340 -17.71 -28.46 32.54
C LEU A 340 -16.97 -28.72 33.86
N GLY A 341 -15.94 -27.91 34.15
CA GLY A 341 -15.17 -28.02 35.38
C GLY A 341 -15.98 -27.73 36.65
N LEU A 342 -17.03 -26.90 36.56
CA LEU A 342 -17.99 -26.72 37.65
C LEU A 342 -18.81 -27.98 37.96
N ARG A 343 -19.03 -28.85 36.95
CA ARG A 343 -19.79 -30.10 37.12
C ARG A 343 -18.92 -31.26 37.59
N GLY A 344 -17.69 -31.35 37.10
CA GLY A 344 -16.80 -32.50 37.33
C GLY A 344 -15.58 -32.24 38.21
N GLY A 345 -15.31 -30.99 38.60
CA GLY A 345 -14.10 -30.59 39.33
C GLY A 345 -12.93 -30.19 38.41
N PRO A 346 -11.79 -29.73 38.97
CA PRO A 346 -10.63 -29.34 38.17
C PRO A 346 -9.96 -30.53 37.49
N ASP A 347 -9.90 -31.65 38.20
CA ASP A 347 -9.25 -32.89 37.74
C ASP A 347 -9.98 -33.52 36.55
N CYS A 348 -11.23 -33.11 36.27
CA CYS A 348 -11.97 -33.59 35.10
C CYS A 348 -11.60 -32.86 33.80
N LEU A 349 -10.91 -31.71 33.89
CA LEU A 349 -10.55 -30.91 32.71
C LEU A 349 -9.17 -31.23 32.16
N VAL A 350 -8.23 -31.60 33.03
CA VAL A 350 -6.83 -31.85 32.68
C VAL A 350 -6.40 -33.17 33.31
N ASP A 351 -6.20 -34.18 32.48
CA ASP A 351 -5.50 -35.40 32.83
C ASP A 351 -4.05 -35.37 32.32
N GLU A 352 -3.30 -36.44 32.57
CA GLU A 352 -1.92 -36.59 32.08
C GLU A 352 -1.81 -36.47 30.54
N ARG A 353 -2.83 -36.91 29.80
CA ARG A 353 -2.84 -36.85 28.34
C ARG A 353 -2.99 -35.41 27.85
N ILE A 354 -3.87 -34.64 28.46
CA ILE A 354 -4.08 -33.22 28.13
C ILE A 354 -2.86 -32.39 28.54
N ALA A 355 -2.26 -32.67 29.70
CA ALA A 355 -1.03 -32.00 30.14
C ALA A 355 0.14 -32.26 29.18
N ALA A 356 0.33 -33.51 28.74
CA ALA A 356 1.33 -33.86 27.74
C ALA A 356 1.08 -33.17 26.39
N ALA A 357 -0.18 -33.16 25.91
CA ALA A 357 -0.55 -32.49 24.67
C ALA A 357 -0.33 -30.97 24.75
N TYR A 358 -0.59 -30.36 25.90
CA TYR A 358 -0.27 -28.95 26.16
C TYR A 358 1.22 -28.67 26.02
N LEU A 359 2.08 -29.48 26.65
CA LEU A 359 3.53 -29.27 26.61
C LEU A 359 4.09 -29.42 25.19
N GLU A 360 3.62 -30.44 24.45
CA GLU A 360 4.00 -30.67 23.06
C GLU A 360 3.62 -29.47 22.19
N ARG A 361 2.35 -29.03 22.23
CA ARG A 361 1.87 -27.94 21.38
C ARG A 361 2.49 -26.59 21.72
N ARG A 362 2.72 -26.33 23.02
CA ARG A 362 3.37 -25.12 23.51
C ARG A 362 4.77 -24.94 22.93
N THR A 363 5.54 -26.03 22.87
CA THR A 363 6.96 -25.97 22.50
C THR A 363 7.20 -26.18 21.02
N ALA A 364 6.26 -26.81 20.29
CA ALA A 364 6.41 -27.10 18.87
C ALA A 364 6.60 -25.86 17.99
N GLU A 365 5.82 -24.79 18.22
CA GLU A 365 5.91 -23.54 17.45
C GLU A 365 7.22 -22.80 17.74
N ASP A 366 7.52 -22.57 19.02
CA ASP A 366 8.78 -21.94 19.46
C ASP A 366 10.01 -22.73 18.98
N ALA A 367 9.96 -24.07 19.01
CA ALA A 367 11.04 -24.93 18.53
C ALA A 367 11.24 -24.81 17.02
N ALA A 368 10.15 -24.79 16.24
CA ALA A 368 10.22 -24.63 14.79
C ALA A 368 10.83 -23.26 14.42
N GLU A 369 10.43 -22.19 15.09
CA GLU A 369 10.99 -20.85 14.88
C GLU A 369 12.44 -20.76 15.34
N LEU A 370 12.78 -21.27 16.54
CA LEU A 370 14.15 -21.28 17.05
C LEU A 370 15.09 -21.99 16.08
N VAL A 371 14.73 -23.21 15.64
CA VAL A 371 15.54 -23.99 14.69
C VAL A 371 15.68 -23.23 13.37
N ARG A 372 14.62 -22.62 12.87
CA ARG A 372 14.65 -21.84 11.62
C ARG A 372 15.63 -20.67 11.71
N VAL A 373 15.54 -19.86 12.76
CA VAL A 373 16.37 -18.65 12.91
C VAL A 373 17.82 -19.03 13.26
N ALA A 374 18.01 -19.99 14.18
CA ALA A 374 19.33 -20.48 14.55
C ALA A 374 20.05 -21.11 13.35
N ALA A 375 19.40 -21.98 12.57
CA ALA A 375 20.03 -22.60 11.39
C ALA A 375 20.49 -21.56 10.35
N ARG A 376 19.69 -20.52 10.09
CA ARG A 376 20.11 -19.41 9.20
C ARG A 376 21.31 -18.66 9.74
N ARG A 377 21.29 -18.36 11.04
CA ARG A 377 22.39 -17.65 11.70
C ARG A 377 23.64 -18.49 11.85
N TYR A 378 23.50 -19.81 11.88
CA TYR A 378 24.62 -20.74 11.84
C TYR A 378 25.30 -20.73 10.48
N ALA A 379 24.51 -20.73 9.39
CA ALA A 379 25.02 -20.64 8.01
C ALA A 379 25.78 -19.34 7.72
N LEU A 380 25.60 -18.31 8.55
CA LEU A 380 26.33 -17.04 8.52
C LEU A 380 27.72 -17.09 9.16
N SER A 381 28.00 -18.13 9.94
CA SER A 381 29.21 -18.21 10.77
C SER A 381 30.36 -18.88 10.04
N GLU A 382 31.59 -18.56 10.44
CA GLU A 382 32.80 -19.29 9.99
C GLU A 382 32.82 -20.76 10.46
N ALA A 383 31.89 -21.15 11.33
CA ALA A 383 31.73 -22.52 11.80
C ALA A 383 30.94 -23.42 10.82
N ASP A 384 30.31 -22.85 9.79
CA ASP A 384 29.65 -23.62 8.74
C ASP A 384 30.68 -24.09 7.69
N THR A 385 31.03 -25.37 7.76
CA THR A 385 31.97 -26.01 6.81
C THR A 385 31.20 -26.73 5.69
N PRO A 386 31.64 -26.65 4.41
CA PRO A 386 31.03 -27.36 3.28
C PRO A 386 30.82 -28.87 3.49
N ASP A 387 31.60 -29.46 4.40
CA ASP A 387 31.62 -30.88 4.73
C ASP A 387 30.46 -31.33 5.65
N ARG A 388 29.62 -30.39 6.13
CA ARG A 388 28.44 -30.69 6.96
C ARG A 388 27.19 -30.81 6.09
N ASP A 389 27.01 -32.01 5.52
CA ASP A 389 25.83 -32.33 4.73
C ASP A 389 24.54 -32.32 5.56
N TRP A 390 23.51 -31.63 5.06
CA TRP A 390 22.17 -31.65 5.65
C TRP A 390 21.52 -32.99 5.35
N ALA A 391 21.55 -33.90 6.32
CA ALA A 391 20.98 -35.24 6.17
C ALA A 391 19.45 -35.25 6.30
N SER A 392 18.83 -36.25 5.67
CA SER A 392 17.39 -36.54 5.82
C SER A 392 17.01 -36.69 7.30
N GLY A 393 15.98 -35.95 7.72
CA GLY A 393 15.45 -36.03 9.10
C GLY A 393 16.18 -35.16 10.12
N MET A 394 17.25 -34.45 9.72
CA MET A 394 17.98 -33.55 10.61
C MET A 394 17.09 -32.45 11.18
N SER A 395 16.13 -31.91 10.41
CA SER A 395 15.21 -30.87 10.91
C SER A 395 14.32 -31.38 12.05
N ARG A 396 13.90 -32.66 11.98
CA ARG A 396 13.12 -33.32 13.04
C ARG A 396 13.97 -33.49 14.30
N GLN A 397 15.22 -33.91 14.14
CA GLN A 397 16.18 -34.03 15.24
C GLN A 397 16.47 -32.69 15.91
N LEU A 398 16.75 -31.63 15.13
CA LEU A 398 16.97 -30.28 15.64
C LEU A 398 15.75 -29.74 16.39
N ARG A 399 14.54 -29.98 15.88
CA ARG A 399 13.30 -29.62 16.59
C ARG A 399 13.13 -30.40 17.89
N ALA A 400 13.45 -31.70 17.92
CA ALA A 400 13.39 -32.49 19.16
C ALA A 400 14.39 -31.98 20.21
N ILE A 401 15.59 -31.57 19.80
CA ILE A 401 16.59 -30.93 20.67
C ILE A 401 16.03 -29.61 21.22
N ALA A 402 15.50 -28.75 20.35
CA ALA A 402 14.88 -27.50 20.76
C ALA A 402 13.69 -27.71 21.72
N VAL A 403 12.80 -28.66 21.44
CA VAL A 403 11.68 -29.02 22.32
C VAL A 403 12.17 -29.47 23.69
N THR A 404 13.25 -30.25 23.75
CA THR A 404 13.82 -30.71 25.04
C THR A 404 14.29 -29.53 25.89
N GLY A 405 15.07 -28.61 25.31
CA GLY A 405 15.52 -27.40 26.02
C GLY A 405 14.36 -26.47 26.39
N LEU A 406 13.42 -26.25 25.45
CA LEU A 406 12.24 -25.42 25.65
C LEU A 406 11.23 -26.00 26.63
N SER A 407 11.22 -27.32 26.86
CA SER A 407 10.36 -27.96 27.88
C SER A 407 10.97 -27.88 29.28
N GLY A 408 12.26 -27.53 29.39
CA GLY A 408 12.97 -27.41 30.65
C GLY A 408 12.24 -26.52 31.66
N GLY A 409 11.93 -27.09 32.84
CA GLY A 409 11.28 -26.39 33.94
C GLY A 409 9.79 -26.09 33.78
N VAL A 410 9.13 -26.61 32.74
CA VAL A 410 7.66 -26.58 32.63
C VAL A 410 7.08 -27.81 33.34
N PRO A 411 6.08 -27.66 34.23
CA PRO A 411 5.41 -28.81 34.83
C PRO A 411 4.77 -29.73 33.78
N ALA A 412 5.07 -31.03 33.84
CA ALA A 412 4.62 -32.03 32.86
C ALA A 412 3.27 -32.66 33.19
N GLY A 413 2.90 -32.72 34.47
CA GLY A 413 1.64 -33.29 34.94
C GLY A 413 0.50 -32.27 35.00
N PRO A 414 -0.72 -32.72 35.36
CA PRO A 414 -1.86 -31.84 35.56
C PRO A 414 -1.56 -30.79 36.66
N PRO A 415 -2.04 -29.54 36.51
CA PRO A 415 -1.91 -28.53 37.55
C PRO A 415 -2.53 -29.00 38.87
N ALA A 416 -1.85 -28.74 39.99
CA ALA A 416 -2.40 -29.02 41.31
C ALA A 416 -3.66 -28.18 41.59
N ALA A 417 -4.52 -28.63 42.52
CA ALA A 417 -5.75 -27.93 42.89
C ALA A 417 -5.52 -26.56 43.57
N SER A 418 -4.30 -26.31 44.03
CA SER A 418 -3.79 -25.06 44.60
C SER A 418 -2.34 -24.89 44.13
N LEU A 419 -1.96 -23.68 43.73
CA LEU A 419 -0.62 -23.33 43.26
C LEU A 419 -0.14 -22.06 43.95
N GLN A 420 1.10 -22.03 44.43
CA GLN A 420 1.71 -20.80 44.92
C GLN A 420 2.35 -20.02 43.77
N VAL A 421 2.69 -18.75 44.00
CA VAL A 421 3.26 -17.87 42.96
C VAL A 421 4.55 -18.44 42.38
N GLU A 422 5.36 -19.11 43.20
CA GLU A 422 6.62 -19.74 42.80
C GLU A 422 6.39 -20.86 41.77
N ASP A 423 5.30 -21.62 41.91
CA ASP A 423 4.94 -22.70 40.98
C ASP A 423 4.50 -22.16 39.62
N LEU A 424 3.84 -20.99 39.62
CA LEU A 424 3.30 -20.36 38.41
C LEU A 424 4.38 -19.88 37.44
N VAL A 425 5.58 -19.59 37.94
CA VAL A 425 6.73 -19.18 37.11
C VAL A 425 7.10 -20.27 36.10
N GLY A 426 6.89 -21.55 36.45
CA GLY A 426 7.12 -22.69 35.55
C GLY A 426 6.24 -22.69 34.29
N TYR A 427 5.04 -22.09 34.37
CA TYR A 427 4.12 -21.98 33.23
C TYR A 427 4.43 -20.77 32.32
N ARG A 428 5.33 -19.87 32.74
CA ARG A 428 5.87 -18.71 31.99
C ARG A 428 4.81 -17.66 31.58
N THR A 429 5.25 -16.64 30.86
CA THR A 429 4.47 -15.44 30.46
C THR A 429 3.14 -15.76 29.76
N THR A 430 3.09 -16.75 28.88
CA THR A 430 1.87 -17.06 28.11
C THR A 430 0.69 -17.49 29.00
N ALA A 431 0.95 -18.19 30.11
CA ALA A 431 -0.10 -18.64 31.03
C ALA A 431 -0.71 -17.44 31.77
N LEU A 432 0.15 -16.49 32.14
CA LEU A 432 -0.28 -15.20 32.66
C LEU A 432 -1.06 -14.40 31.61
N ASP A 433 -0.62 -14.38 30.35
CA ASP A 433 -1.32 -13.66 29.28
C ASP A 433 -2.74 -14.19 29.04
N ASP A 434 -2.91 -15.51 29.05
CA ASP A 434 -4.22 -16.17 28.94
C ASP A 434 -5.07 -15.97 30.21
N ALA A 435 -4.46 -15.90 31.39
CA ALA A 435 -5.15 -15.54 32.63
C ALA A 435 -5.67 -14.10 32.60
N VAL A 436 -4.84 -13.16 32.14
CA VAL A 436 -5.24 -11.75 31.90
C VAL A 436 -6.35 -11.69 30.85
N ALA A 437 -6.23 -12.44 29.75
CA ALA A 437 -7.26 -12.49 28.71
C ALA A 437 -8.60 -13.01 29.25
N THR A 438 -8.57 -14.04 30.09
CA THR A 438 -9.76 -14.57 30.79
C THR A 438 -10.38 -13.51 31.71
N GLY A 439 -9.58 -12.78 32.47
CA GLY A 439 -10.07 -11.68 33.31
C GLY A 439 -10.64 -10.50 32.51
N LEU A 440 -10.02 -10.13 31.40
CA LEU A 440 -10.53 -9.09 30.51
C LEU A 440 -11.85 -9.52 29.83
N GLN A 441 -11.98 -10.78 29.42
CA GLN A 441 -13.23 -11.33 28.91
C GLN A 441 -14.35 -11.19 29.96
N LEU A 442 -14.06 -11.53 31.21
CA LEU A 442 -15.00 -11.40 32.33
C LEU A 442 -15.40 -9.94 32.59
N ILE A 443 -14.43 -9.02 32.68
CA ILE A 443 -14.70 -7.58 32.88
C ILE A 443 -15.51 -6.99 31.72
N ASN A 444 -15.15 -7.34 30.47
CA ASN A 444 -15.87 -6.88 29.28
C ASN A 444 -17.30 -7.42 29.23
N ALA A 445 -17.54 -8.64 29.70
CA ALA A 445 -18.89 -9.16 29.88
C ALA A 445 -19.67 -8.35 30.93
N GLY A 446 -19.03 -7.96 32.03
CA GLY A 446 -19.58 -7.06 33.05
C GLY A 446 -20.02 -5.70 32.50
N PHE A 447 -19.22 -5.05 31.66
CA PHE A 447 -19.62 -3.78 31.01
C PHE A 447 -20.86 -3.92 30.13
N ARG A 448 -21.07 -5.08 29.50
CA ARG A 448 -22.28 -5.35 28.70
C ARG A 448 -23.54 -5.51 29.55
N LEU A 449 -23.41 -5.62 30.88
CA LEU A 449 -24.50 -5.62 31.86
C LEU A 449 -24.82 -4.22 32.39
N ARG A 450 -24.24 -3.16 31.81
CA ARG A 450 -24.58 -1.74 32.07
C ARG A 450 -24.37 -1.32 33.54
N PRO A 451 -23.12 -1.29 34.03
CA PRO A 451 -22.82 -0.83 35.38
C PRO A 451 -23.11 0.66 35.59
N ASP A 452 -23.50 1.03 36.81
CA ASP A 452 -23.50 2.42 37.29
C ASP A 452 -22.07 2.98 37.45
N ALA A 453 -21.94 4.25 37.83
CA ALA A 453 -20.66 4.93 37.94
C ALA A 453 -19.64 4.27 38.86
N THR A 454 -20.08 3.95 40.06
CA THR A 454 -19.23 3.39 41.10
C THR A 454 -18.75 2.00 40.69
N ARG A 455 -19.66 1.20 40.11
CA ARG A 455 -19.36 -0.13 39.59
C ARG A 455 -18.44 -0.08 38.38
N ALA A 456 -18.69 0.83 37.43
CA ALA A 456 -17.85 1.02 36.25
C ALA A 456 -16.41 1.41 36.63
N LYS A 457 -16.25 2.33 37.59
CA LYS A 457 -14.93 2.69 38.15
C LYS A 457 -14.21 1.47 38.72
N THR A 458 -14.90 0.66 39.52
CA THR A 458 -14.32 -0.57 40.09
C THR A 458 -13.86 -1.54 39.01
N LEU A 459 -14.67 -1.75 37.96
CA LEU A 459 -14.30 -2.59 36.83
C LEU A 459 -13.10 -2.03 36.03
N ASN A 460 -13.00 -0.70 35.93
CA ASN A 460 -11.88 -0.03 35.28
C ASN A 460 -10.58 -0.16 36.07
N ASP A 461 -10.63 0.01 37.39
CA ASP A 461 -9.48 -0.16 38.27
C ASP A 461 -8.96 -1.61 38.19
N ALA A 462 -9.86 -2.59 38.20
CA ALA A 462 -9.51 -4.00 37.99
C ALA A 462 -8.89 -4.25 36.60
N ARG A 463 -9.46 -3.68 35.54
CA ARG A 463 -8.91 -3.76 34.18
C ARG A 463 -7.49 -3.18 34.12
N ALA A 464 -7.25 -2.04 34.78
CA ALA A 464 -5.93 -1.41 34.85
C ALA A 464 -4.90 -2.32 35.54
N GLN A 465 -5.29 -3.00 36.62
CA GLN A 465 -4.44 -3.99 37.30
C GLN A 465 -4.08 -5.18 36.40
N LEU A 466 -5.06 -5.73 35.65
CA LEU A 466 -4.81 -6.82 34.71
C LEU A 466 -3.81 -6.42 33.61
N HIS A 467 -3.93 -5.21 33.09
CA HIS A 467 -2.96 -4.70 32.12
C HIS A 467 -1.59 -4.42 32.72
N ALA A 468 -1.52 -3.95 33.97
CA ALA A 468 -0.27 -3.76 34.68
C ALA A 468 0.47 -5.10 34.90
N ALA A 469 -0.26 -6.18 35.20
CA ALA A 469 0.30 -7.53 35.30
C ALA A 469 0.98 -7.94 33.97
N ARG A 470 0.26 -7.80 32.86
CA ARG A 470 0.80 -8.11 31.53
C ARG A 470 2.02 -7.26 31.17
N ARG A 471 2.02 -5.96 31.49
CA ARG A 471 3.20 -5.08 31.30
C ARG A 471 4.41 -5.57 32.10
N THR A 472 4.19 -5.99 33.34
CA THR A 472 5.26 -6.43 34.24
C THR A 472 5.95 -7.69 33.69
N ALA A 473 5.20 -8.65 33.18
CA ALA A 473 5.73 -9.96 32.78
C ALA A 473 6.17 -10.07 31.30
N GLY A 474 5.88 -9.06 30.48
CA GLY A 474 6.15 -9.08 29.05
C GLY A 474 7.63 -9.31 28.74
N ARG A 475 7.92 -10.24 27.82
CA ARG A 475 9.27 -10.36 27.25
C ARG A 475 9.48 -9.22 26.28
N GLY A 476 10.36 -8.28 26.60
CA GLY A 476 10.64 -7.10 25.75
C GLY A 476 11.39 -7.39 24.45
N VAL A 477 11.56 -8.66 24.07
CA VAL A 477 12.29 -9.08 22.86
C VAL A 477 11.64 -10.33 22.26
N ARG A 478 11.63 -10.42 20.93
CA ARG A 478 11.15 -11.63 20.22
C ARG A 478 12.25 -12.66 20.07
N LEU A 479 11.87 -13.93 19.94
CA LEU A 479 12.80 -15.04 19.76
C LEU A 479 13.76 -14.78 18.59
N ALA A 480 13.25 -14.39 17.42
CA ALA A 480 14.08 -14.13 16.25
C ALA A 480 15.09 -12.99 16.48
N GLN A 481 14.66 -11.90 17.12
CA GLN A 481 15.53 -10.74 17.44
C GLN A 481 16.58 -11.10 18.49
N TRP A 482 16.18 -11.85 19.52
CA TRP A 482 17.09 -12.32 20.56
C TRP A 482 18.14 -13.27 19.97
N VAL A 483 17.74 -14.23 19.15
CA VAL A 483 18.69 -15.12 18.45
C VAL A 483 19.60 -14.33 17.52
N ALA A 484 19.11 -13.30 16.83
CA ALA A 484 19.93 -12.46 15.95
C ALA A 484 20.99 -11.63 16.72
N ALA A 485 20.65 -11.16 17.93
CA ALA A 485 21.53 -10.37 18.79
C ALA A 485 22.46 -11.22 19.69
N HIS A 486 22.13 -12.49 19.92
CA HIS A 486 22.93 -13.42 20.72
C HIS A 486 24.39 -13.51 20.22
N PRO A 487 25.42 -13.86 20.99
CA PRO A 487 26.71 -14.25 20.39
C PRO A 487 26.55 -15.35 19.33
N GLY A 488 27.24 -15.24 18.19
CA GLY A 488 27.21 -16.28 17.15
C GLY A 488 27.84 -17.59 17.63
N PRO A 489 27.64 -18.72 16.91
CA PRO A 489 28.25 -19.99 17.28
C PRO A 489 29.78 -19.89 17.23
N GLY A 490 30.47 -20.34 18.28
CA GLY A 490 31.93 -20.41 18.28
C GLY A 490 32.48 -21.44 17.28
N ALA A 491 33.76 -21.33 16.92
CA ALA A 491 34.42 -22.22 15.94
C ALA A 491 34.34 -23.73 16.29
N SER A 492 34.12 -24.07 17.56
CA SER A 492 33.97 -25.44 18.05
C SER A 492 32.50 -25.87 18.30
N SER A 493 31.51 -24.99 18.08
CA SER A 493 30.11 -25.30 18.37
C SER A 493 29.45 -26.06 17.20
N THR A 494 28.67 -27.10 17.52
CA THR A 494 27.80 -27.75 16.53
C THR A 494 26.44 -27.05 16.51
N LEU A 495 25.74 -27.09 15.37
CA LEU A 495 24.38 -26.53 15.26
C LEU A 495 23.43 -27.13 16.32
N GLU A 496 23.55 -28.44 16.58
CA GLU A 496 22.80 -29.12 17.63
C GLU A 496 23.11 -28.60 19.04
N GLY A 497 24.40 -28.42 19.35
CA GLY A 497 24.86 -27.89 20.63
C GLY A 497 24.36 -26.47 20.85
N TRP A 498 24.44 -25.64 19.82
CA TRP A 498 24.01 -24.26 19.88
C TRP A 498 22.48 -24.11 19.98
N ILE A 499 21.71 -24.91 19.23
CA ILE A 499 20.23 -24.92 19.38
C ILE A 499 19.82 -25.34 20.79
N ARG A 500 20.53 -26.30 21.41
CA ARG A 500 20.27 -26.69 22.81
C ARG A 500 20.50 -25.53 23.77
N GLU A 501 21.64 -24.87 23.66
CA GLU A 501 22.00 -23.69 24.45
C GLU A 501 20.96 -22.58 24.30
N LEU A 502 20.63 -22.20 23.06
CA LEU A 502 19.62 -21.18 22.79
C LEU A 502 18.24 -21.54 23.35
N ALA A 503 17.84 -22.82 23.26
CA ALA A 503 16.56 -23.30 23.77
C ALA A 503 16.49 -23.20 25.31
N GLU A 504 17.56 -23.60 26.00
CA GLU A 504 17.66 -23.55 27.46
C GLU A 504 17.69 -22.11 27.98
N GLU A 505 18.47 -21.23 27.33
CA GLU A 505 18.52 -19.81 27.69
C GLU A 505 17.18 -19.11 27.44
N TRP A 506 16.56 -19.33 26.28
CA TRP A 506 15.24 -18.75 25.97
C TRP A 506 14.15 -19.23 26.93
N ALA A 507 14.20 -20.51 27.33
CA ALA A 507 13.33 -21.05 28.37
C ALA A 507 13.58 -20.37 29.72
N GLY A 508 14.84 -20.15 30.08
CA GLY A 508 15.27 -19.47 31.31
C GLY A 508 14.78 -18.03 31.40
N LEU A 509 14.87 -17.25 30.32
CA LEU A 509 14.32 -15.89 30.24
C LEU A 509 12.82 -15.83 30.52
N GLY A 510 12.11 -16.91 30.23
CA GLY A 510 10.68 -17.07 30.51
C GLY A 510 10.31 -17.29 31.97
N ARG A 511 11.28 -17.62 32.81
CA ARG A 511 11.12 -17.91 34.24
C ARG A 511 11.68 -16.73 35.04
N SER A 512 11.06 -15.57 34.91
CA SER A 512 11.57 -14.33 35.52
C SER A 512 10.85 -13.99 36.83
N ALA A 513 11.55 -13.26 37.71
CA ALA A 513 10.94 -12.66 38.90
C ALA A 513 9.77 -11.73 38.55
N ALA A 514 9.79 -11.13 37.36
CA ALA A 514 8.73 -10.26 36.87
C ALA A 514 7.42 -11.02 36.62
N VAL A 515 7.47 -12.30 36.18
CA VAL A 515 6.29 -13.16 36.08
C VAL A 515 5.71 -13.45 37.47
N ALA A 516 6.57 -13.73 38.45
CA ALA A 516 6.14 -13.93 39.84
C ALA A 516 5.46 -12.68 40.41
N GLU A 517 6.03 -11.48 40.19
CA GLU A 517 5.45 -10.21 40.63
C GLU A 517 4.10 -9.90 39.96
N ALA A 518 3.87 -10.40 38.74
CA ALA A 518 2.66 -10.11 37.97
C ALA A 518 1.43 -10.93 38.40
N TRP A 519 1.61 -12.18 38.84
CA TRP A 519 0.48 -13.05 39.21
C TRP A 519 -0.42 -12.50 40.33
N PRO A 520 0.12 -11.95 41.43
CA PRO A 520 -0.70 -11.30 42.46
C PRO A 520 -1.55 -10.17 41.92
N LYS A 521 -1.06 -9.39 40.95
CA LYS A 521 -1.81 -8.28 40.33
C LYS A 521 -3.04 -8.80 39.57
N VAL A 522 -2.95 -9.97 38.92
CA VAL A 522 -4.09 -10.61 38.25
C VAL A 522 -5.17 -10.99 39.23
N VAL A 523 -4.80 -11.71 40.31
CA VAL A 523 -5.77 -12.17 41.32
C VAL A 523 -6.40 -10.99 42.05
N ALA A 524 -5.61 -9.99 42.43
CA ALA A 524 -6.09 -8.78 43.09
C ALA A 524 -7.11 -8.03 42.22
N GLY A 525 -6.84 -7.86 40.92
CA GLY A 525 -7.78 -7.24 39.99
C GLY A 525 -9.10 -8.03 39.86
N LEU A 526 -9.01 -9.35 39.74
CA LEU A 526 -10.19 -10.22 39.65
C LEU A 526 -11.04 -10.20 40.93
N ARG A 527 -10.41 -10.29 42.10
CA ARG A 527 -11.13 -10.22 43.39
C ARG A 527 -11.77 -8.86 43.62
N ALA A 528 -11.11 -7.78 43.23
CA ALA A 528 -11.69 -6.44 43.31
C ALA A 528 -12.93 -6.28 42.42
N ALA A 529 -12.92 -6.87 41.22
CA ALA A 529 -14.05 -6.81 40.29
C ALA A 529 -15.21 -7.74 40.68
N ALA A 530 -14.93 -8.88 41.34
CA ALA A 530 -15.88 -9.96 41.53
C ALA A 530 -17.21 -9.57 42.23
N PRO A 531 -17.23 -8.80 43.34
CA PRO A 531 -18.48 -8.38 43.97
C PRO A 531 -19.36 -7.56 43.04
N THR A 532 -18.74 -6.66 42.28
CA THR A 532 -19.43 -5.79 41.31
C THR A 532 -20.00 -6.63 40.16
N LEU A 533 -19.19 -7.53 39.58
CA LEU A 533 -19.61 -8.39 38.49
C LEU A 533 -20.79 -9.29 38.88
N ARG A 534 -20.77 -9.82 40.10
CA ARG A 534 -21.86 -10.64 40.64
C ARG A 534 -23.14 -9.84 40.79
N ALA A 535 -23.08 -8.67 41.43
CA ALA A 535 -24.24 -7.80 41.59
C ALA A 535 -24.87 -7.39 40.24
N LEU A 536 -24.06 -7.23 39.19
CA LEU A 536 -24.55 -6.94 37.84
C LEU A 536 -25.21 -8.16 37.19
N ALA A 537 -24.64 -9.35 37.37
CA ALA A 537 -25.18 -10.59 36.82
C ALA A 537 -26.52 -10.99 37.48
N ASP A 538 -26.64 -10.78 38.80
CA ASP A 538 -27.85 -11.08 39.58
C ASP A 538 -28.99 -10.07 39.31
N ALA A 539 -28.66 -8.86 38.86
CA ALA A 539 -29.63 -7.81 38.55
C ALA A 539 -30.25 -7.93 37.14
N GLU A 540 -29.72 -8.80 36.27
CA GLU A 540 -30.29 -9.03 34.94
C GLU A 540 -31.57 -9.88 35.08
N PRO A 541 -32.75 -9.40 34.66
CA PRO A 541 -33.99 -10.17 34.78
C PRO A 541 -33.93 -11.41 33.87
N GLU A 542 -34.23 -12.59 34.42
CA GLU A 542 -34.48 -13.81 33.64
C GLU A 542 -35.51 -13.50 32.55
N LYS A 543 -35.09 -13.42 31.29
CA LYS A 543 -36.03 -13.28 30.17
C LYS A 543 -36.66 -14.63 29.86
N SER A 544 -37.62 -15.04 30.69
CA SER A 544 -38.61 -16.05 30.34
C SER A 544 -39.60 -15.46 29.33
N GLY A 545 -39.27 -15.48 28.04
CA GLY A 545 -40.18 -15.10 26.95
C GLY A 545 -39.87 -15.90 25.69
N PRO A 546 -40.88 -16.28 24.88
CA PRO A 546 -40.71 -17.26 23.81
C PRO A 546 -39.77 -16.74 22.72
N GLU A 547 -38.84 -17.60 22.33
CA GLU A 547 -37.84 -17.40 21.27
C GLU A 547 -38.46 -16.79 20.01
N LYS A 548 -38.05 -15.56 19.66
CA LYS A 548 -38.16 -15.07 18.28
C LYS A 548 -36.90 -15.51 17.54
N SER A 549 -37.06 -16.56 16.73
CA SER A 549 -36.07 -17.13 15.83
C SER A 549 -35.58 -16.08 14.81
N GLY A 550 -34.32 -15.68 14.97
CA GLY A 550 -33.56 -14.88 14.00
C GLY A 550 -32.08 -15.26 14.10
N PRO A 551 -31.33 -15.28 12.98
CA PRO A 551 -30.03 -15.97 12.90
C PRO A 551 -28.84 -15.26 13.57
N GLU A 552 -29.06 -14.25 14.41
CA GLU A 552 -27.98 -13.42 15.00
C GLU A 552 -27.79 -13.54 16.52
N LYS A 553 -28.46 -14.47 17.22
CA LYS A 553 -28.32 -14.61 18.68
C LYS A 553 -28.00 -16.03 19.10
N SER A 554 -26.72 -16.41 19.00
CA SER A 554 -26.19 -17.65 19.59
C SER A 554 -24.87 -17.38 20.32
N GLY A 555 -24.82 -16.35 21.16
CA GLY A 555 -23.80 -16.21 22.20
C GLY A 555 -24.39 -16.68 23.54
N PRO A 556 -23.60 -17.29 24.45
CA PRO A 556 -24.07 -17.59 25.79
C PRO A 556 -24.66 -16.33 26.44
N GLU A 557 -25.78 -16.47 27.16
CA GLU A 557 -26.40 -15.36 27.89
C GLU A 557 -25.34 -14.58 28.68
N LYS A 558 -25.39 -13.25 28.60
CA LYS A 558 -24.30 -12.36 29.08
C LYS A 558 -24.04 -12.57 30.57
N SER A 559 -25.09 -12.63 31.39
CA SER A 559 -25.01 -13.04 32.80
C SER A 559 -24.46 -14.46 32.98
N GLY A 560 -24.83 -15.40 32.11
CA GLY A 560 -24.31 -16.77 32.11
C GLY A 560 -22.78 -16.84 32.02
N THR A 561 -22.16 -16.06 31.11
CA THR A 561 -20.69 -15.99 30.99
C THR A 561 -20.03 -15.49 32.28
N VAL A 562 -20.56 -14.41 32.86
CA VAL A 562 -20.03 -13.80 34.09
C VAL A 562 -20.13 -14.79 35.25
N THR A 563 -21.31 -15.37 35.45
CA THR A 563 -21.59 -16.29 36.54
C THR A 563 -20.77 -17.57 36.44
N THR A 564 -20.65 -18.16 35.25
CA THR A 564 -19.82 -19.37 35.02
C THR A 564 -18.36 -19.12 35.37
N LEU A 565 -17.76 -18.04 34.87
CA LEU A 565 -16.34 -17.76 35.12
C LEU A 565 -16.08 -17.38 36.59
N LEU A 566 -16.94 -16.56 37.21
CA LEU A 566 -16.79 -16.21 38.64
C LEU A 566 -16.88 -17.44 39.55
N ASN A 567 -17.81 -18.36 39.25
CA ASN A 567 -17.96 -19.59 40.03
C ASN A 567 -16.76 -20.52 39.83
N TRP A 568 -16.33 -20.72 38.59
CA TRP A 568 -15.18 -21.58 38.29
C TRP A 568 -13.89 -21.08 38.96
N LEU A 569 -13.65 -19.77 38.92
CA LEU A 569 -12.48 -19.14 39.53
C LEU A 569 -12.56 -19.03 41.06
N ALA A 570 -13.61 -19.55 41.70
CA ALA A 570 -13.82 -19.46 43.14
C ALA A 570 -13.80 -18.00 43.68
N LEU A 571 -14.35 -17.06 42.90
CA LEU A 571 -14.43 -15.63 43.26
C LEU A 571 -15.75 -15.25 43.95
N GLY A 572 -16.44 -16.21 44.56
CA GLY A 572 -17.73 -16.00 45.23
C GLY A 572 -17.65 -15.61 46.71
N PRO A 573 -18.72 -15.04 47.28
CA PRO A 573 -18.78 -14.68 48.70
C PRO A 573 -18.66 -15.90 49.64
N ASP A 574 -19.17 -17.06 49.21
CA ASP A 574 -19.06 -18.34 49.94
C ASP A 574 -17.83 -19.18 49.52
N ALA A 575 -16.99 -18.65 48.63
CA ALA A 575 -15.84 -19.39 48.11
C ALA A 575 -14.71 -19.39 49.14
N ALA A 576 -14.48 -20.52 49.80
CA ALA A 576 -13.39 -20.73 50.75
C ALA A 576 -11.98 -20.78 50.10
N GLY A 577 -11.86 -20.51 48.80
CA GLY A 577 -10.61 -20.65 48.05
C GLY A 577 -9.66 -19.46 48.26
N GLY A 578 -8.44 -19.73 48.71
CA GLY A 578 -7.35 -18.76 48.74
C GLY A 578 -6.91 -18.35 47.32
N ASP A 579 -5.99 -17.39 47.25
CA ASP A 579 -5.44 -16.88 45.97
C ASP A 579 -4.79 -17.98 45.14
N ASP A 580 -4.21 -18.96 45.83
CA ASP A 580 -3.62 -20.18 45.32
C ASP A 580 -4.61 -21.04 44.52
N VAL A 581 -5.88 -21.08 44.93
CA VAL A 581 -6.95 -21.78 44.20
C VAL A 581 -7.32 -21.02 42.93
N VAL A 582 -7.44 -19.68 43.00
CA VAL A 582 -7.74 -18.86 41.81
C VAL A 582 -6.64 -19.03 40.76
N GLN A 583 -5.38 -19.00 41.20
CA GLN A 583 -4.19 -19.23 40.38
C GLN A 583 -4.22 -20.61 39.72
N ALA A 584 -4.48 -21.67 40.50
CA ALA A 584 -4.65 -23.02 39.98
C ALA A 584 -5.74 -23.09 38.90
N ARG A 585 -6.93 -22.53 39.15
CA ARG A 585 -8.07 -22.57 38.20
C ARG A 585 -7.80 -21.82 36.89
N LEU A 586 -7.03 -20.73 36.93
CA LEU A 586 -6.58 -20.01 35.74
C LEU A 586 -5.61 -20.86 34.91
N VAL A 587 -4.64 -21.49 35.56
CA VAL A 587 -3.67 -22.38 34.89
C VAL A 587 -4.35 -23.64 34.36
N THR A 588 -5.28 -24.24 35.09
CA THR A 588 -6.07 -25.40 34.61
C THR A 588 -6.83 -25.04 33.33
N LEU A 589 -7.47 -23.85 33.25
CA LEU A 589 -8.12 -23.42 32.01
C LEU A 589 -7.11 -23.20 30.88
N HIS A 590 -5.94 -22.61 31.16
CA HIS A 590 -4.89 -22.42 30.15
C HIS A 590 -4.43 -23.77 29.57
N VAL A 591 -4.08 -24.72 30.44
CA VAL A 591 -3.63 -26.06 30.06
C VAL A 591 -4.72 -26.82 29.31
N ALA A 592 -5.97 -26.81 29.82
CA ALA A 592 -7.09 -27.45 29.14
C ALA A 592 -7.35 -26.83 27.76
N THR A 593 -7.38 -25.50 27.66
CA THR A 593 -7.67 -24.79 26.41
C THR A 593 -6.60 -25.09 25.36
N ARG A 594 -5.32 -24.97 25.69
CA ARG A 594 -4.22 -25.22 24.73
C ARG A 594 -3.97 -26.71 24.48
N GLY A 595 -4.22 -27.56 25.47
CA GLY A 595 -4.15 -29.02 25.37
C GLY A 595 -5.30 -29.64 24.55
N LEU A 596 -6.44 -28.94 24.41
CA LEU A 596 -7.57 -29.38 23.59
C LEU A 596 -7.64 -28.69 22.22
N LEU A 597 -7.31 -27.39 22.13
CA LEU A 597 -7.28 -26.68 20.85
C LEU A 597 -6.05 -27.06 20.04
N ALA A 598 -6.26 -27.45 18.77
CA ALA A 598 -5.17 -27.77 17.86
C ALA A 598 -4.30 -26.55 17.51
N GLN A 599 -4.92 -25.37 17.39
CA GLN A 599 -4.25 -24.09 17.13
C GLN A 599 -4.97 -22.99 17.93
N ALA A 600 -4.47 -22.68 19.12
CA ALA A 600 -4.93 -21.53 19.87
C ALA A 600 -4.37 -20.25 19.23
N PRO A 601 -5.13 -19.13 19.18
CA PRO A 601 -4.60 -17.88 18.69
C PRO A 601 -3.40 -17.43 19.54
N ALA A 602 -2.36 -16.88 18.90
CA ALA A 602 -1.17 -16.39 19.60
C ALA A 602 -1.51 -15.26 20.60
N VAL A 603 -2.46 -14.40 20.24
CA VAL A 603 -2.99 -13.33 21.08
C VAL A 603 -4.53 -13.30 20.98
N ASP A 604 -5.20 -13.15 22.11
CA ASP A 604 -6.67 -13.13 22.24
C ASP A 604 -7.32 -11.80 21.80
N GLN A 605 -7.02 -11.35 20.57
CA GLN A 605 -7.38 -10.03 20.08
C GLN A 605 -7.82 -10.07 18.62
N ARG A 606 -8.95 -9.42 18.33
CA ARG A 606 -9.51 -9.27 16.99
C ARG A 606 -8.86 -8.09 16.26
N VAL A 607 -8.77 -8.19 14.94
CA VAL A 607 -8.33 -7.10 14.05
C VAL A 607 -9.40 -6.86 13.00
N ASP A 608 -9.75 -5.60 12.73
CA ASP A 608 -10.66 -5.24 11.65
C ASP A 608 -9.88 -4.65 10.47
N LEU A 609 -10.15 -5.14 9.26
CA LEU A 609 -9.55 -4.60 8.03
C LEU A 609 -10.43 -3.48 7.47
N VAL A 610 -9.82 -2.36 7.14
CA VAL A 610 -10.46 -1.24 6.45
C VAL A 610 -9.68 -0.96 5.18
N GLN A 611 -10.34 -1.04 4.03
CA GLN A 611 -9.75 -0.57 2.77
C GLN A 611 -9.88 0.95 2.69
N VAL A 612 -8.75 1.63 2.57
CA VAL A 612 -8.68 3.08 2.37
C VAL A 612 -8.43 3.32 0.89
N SER A 613 -9.43 3.85 0.18
CA SER A 613 -9.38 4.09 -1.27
C SER A 613 -9.77 5.51 -1.67
N ALA A 614 -9.38 5.92 -2.88
CA ALA A 614 -9.78 7.19 -3.48
C ALA A 614 -11.19 7.14 -4.10
N ASP A 615 -11.85 5.98 -4.11
CA ASP A 615 -13.27 5.86 -4.50
C ASP A 615 -14.22 6.27 -3.36
N SER A 616 -13.70 6.94 -2.32
CA SER A 616 -14.50 7.49 -1.22
C SER A 616 -15.36 8.67 -1.69
N ARG A 617 -16.51 8.86 -1.04
CA ARG A 617 -17.33 10.06 -1.25
C ARG A 617 -16.89 11.16 -0.28
N THR A 618 -16.93 12.41 -0.72
CA THR A 618 -16.70 13.59 0.13
C THR A 618 -17.78 14.64 -0.17
N LEU A 619 -18.26 15.31 0.88
CA LEU A 619 -19.19 16.44 0.73
C LEU A 619 -18.49 17.72 0.26
N LEU A 620 -17.16 17.76 0.17
CA LEU A 620 -16.50 18.87 -0.51
C LEU A 620 -16.89 18.93 -1.99
N ASP A 621 -17.04 17.78 -2.63
CA ASP A 621 -17.50 17.68 -4.02
C ASP A 621 -18.06 16.29 -4.33
N MET A 622 -19.39 16.19 -4.36
CA MET A 622 -20.10 14.94 -4.69
C MET A 622 -20.02 14.56 -6.17
N THR A 623 -19.55 15.45 -7.05
CA THR A 623 -19.41 15.16 -8.49
C THR A 623 -18.21 14.30 -8.82
N ARG A 624 -17.22 14.23 -7.91
CA ARG A 624 -15.96 13.47 -8.06
C ARG A 624 -15.86 12.38 -6.99
N ASN A 625 -16.47 11.24 -7.26
CA ASN A 625 -16.55 10.13 -6.29
C ASN A 625 -15.71 8.90 -6.67
N ARG A 626 -15.12 8.86 -7.87
CA ARG A 626 -14.24 7.77 -8.31
C ARG A 626 -12.78 8.22 -8.34
N SER A 627 -11.89 7.30 -8.06
CA SER A 627 -10.43 7.44 -8.18
C SER A 627 -10.00 8.02 -9.53
N TRP A 628 -10.66 7.63 -10.64
CA TRP A 628 -10.36 8.13 -12.00
C TRP A 628 -10.74 9.60 -12.25
N ASP A 629 -11.67 10.13 -11.47
CA ASP A 629 -12.13 11.53 -11.55
C ASP A 629 -11.30 12.47 -10.65
N LYS A 630 -10.62 11.88 -9.66
CA LYS A 630 -9.79 12.57 -8.66
C LYS A 630 -8.30 12.52 -8.97
N LEU A 631 -7.79 11.36 -9.37
CA LEU A 631 -6.37 11.08 -9.45
C LEU A 631 -5.86 11.13 -10.89
N THR A 632 -4.93 12.05 -11.12
CA THR A 632 -4.20 12.17 -12.39
C THR A 632 -3.20 11.03 -12.58
N GLY A 633 -2.69 10.47 -11.48
CA GLY A 633 -1.78 9.34 -11.43
C GLY A 633 -2.30 8.08 -12.10
N MET A 634 -3.62 7.90 -12.19
CA MET A 634 -4.27 6.74 -12.82
C MET A 634 -3.97 6.57 -14.32
N GLN A 635 -3.41 7.60 -14.96
CA GLN A 635 -3.06 7.61 -16.38
C GLN A 635 -1.70 6.93 -16.64
N ALA A 636 -1.44 6.58 -17.91
CA ALA A 636 -0.16 6.04 -18.36
C ALA A 636 0.36 4.88 -17.49
N SER A 637 -0.50 3.88 -17.22
CA SER A 637 -0.16 2.72 -16.37
C SER A 637 0.35 3.11 -14.98
N TYR A 638 -0.34 4.06 -14.34
CA TYR A 638 -0.04 4.57 -12.99
C TYR A 638 1.17 5.52 -12.89
N PHE A 639 1.74 5.98 -14.00
CA PHE A 639 2.84 6.96 -14.04
C PHE A 639 2.38 8.40 -14.31
N GLY A 640 1.07 8.62 -14.49
CA GLY A 640 0.52 9.90 -14.94
C GLY A 640 1.03 11.11 -14.15
N ALA A 641 0.95 11.07 -12.83
CA ALA A 641 1.22 12.24 -11.98
C ALA A 641 2.70 12.67 -12.02
N PHE A 642 3.64 11.79 -12.36
CA PHE A 642 5.05 12.16 -12.52
C PHE A 642 5.31 13.13 -13.69
N TYR A 643 4.32 13.34 -14.57
CA TYR A 643 4.43 14.26 -15.70
C TYR A 643 4.43 15.75 -15.30
N LYS A 644 3.50 16.17 -14.42
CA LYS A 644 3.26 17.60 -14.08
C LYS A 644 3.32 17.84 -12.57
N ALA A 645 3.86 18.98 -12.15
CA ALA A 645 3.94 19.31 -10.72
C ALA A 645 2.54 19.50 -10.11
N SER A 646 1.63 20.14 -10.84
CA SER A 646 0.23 20.35 -10.44
C SER A 646 -0.53 19.05 -10.24
N TRP A 647 -0.27 18.04 -11.07
CA TRP A 647 -0.86 16.72 -10.97
C TRP A 647 -0.47 16.04 -9.66
N ARG A 648 0.82 16.12 -9.29
CA ARG A 648 1.32 15.61 -8.00
C ARG A 648 0.73 16.36 -6.82
N ALA A 649 0.69 17.69 -6.88
CA ALA A 649 0.07 18.50 -5.84
C ALA A 649 -1.43 18.19 -5.67
N SER A 650 -2.15 17.97 -6.77
CA SER A 650 -3.56 17.59 -6.77
C SER A 650 -3.78 16.20 -6.18
N ASP A 651 -3.04 15.20 -6.62
CA ASP A 651 -3.16 13.81 -6.11
C ASP A 651 -2.80 13.74 -4.62
N TRP A 652 -1.80 14.52 -4.17
CA TRP A 652 -1.45 14.68 -2.76
C TRP A 652 -2.60 15.26 -1.92
N MET A 653 -3.19 16.37 -2.38
CA MET A 653 -4.34 17.01 -1.74
C MET A 653 -5.53 16.05 -1.63
N TRP A 654 -5.85 15.32 -2.71
CA TRP A 654 -6.89 14.29 -2.68
C TRP A 654 -6.56 13.17 -1.69
N GLY A 655 -5.29 12.78 -1.58
CA GLY A 655 -4.81 11.82 -0.57
C GLY A 655 -5.16 12.23 0.85
N ARG A 656 -4.90 13.49 1.21
CA ARG A 656 -5.26 14.02 2.53
C ARG A 656 -6.78 14.09 2.73
N ILE A 657 -7.53 14.55 1.71
CA ILE A 657 -8.99 14.67 1.77
C ILE A 657 -9.66 13.31 1.96
N ASP A 658 -9.30 12.33 1.13
CA ASP A 658 -9.85 10.98 1.20
C ASP A 658 -9.42 10.29 2.50
N GLY A 659 -8.16 10.46 2.90
CA GLY A 659 -7.63 10.00 4.18
C GLY A 659 -8.45 10.53 5.35
N ALA A 660 -8.78 11.82 5.37
CA ALA A 660 -9.58 12.41 6.44
C ALA A 660 -10.98 11.78 6.56
N GLY A 661 -11.63 11.52 5.43
CA GLY A 661 -12.94 10.86 5.39
C GLY A 661 -12.89 9.45 5.98
N TRP A 662 -11.92 8.65 5.56
CA TRP A 662 -11.73 7.29 6.07
C TRP A 662 -11.36 7.27 7.55
N LEU A 663 -10.45 8.13 8.00
CA LEU A 663 -10.02 8.20 9.40
C LEU A 663 -11.20 8.57 10.31
N VAL A 664 -12.03 9.55 9.94
CA VAL A 664 -13.25 9.89 10.70
C VAL A 664 -14.21 8.70 10.75
N GLN A 665 -14.42 8.01 9.62
CA GLN A 665 -15.26 6.80 9.59
C GLN A 665 -14.69 5.68 10.47
N CYS A 666 -13.37 5.51 10.52
CA CYS A 666 -12.71 4.56 11.39
C CYS A 666 -12.93 4.90 12.87
N LEU A 667 -12.88 6.18 13.26
CA LEU A 667 -13.10 6.61 14.64
C LEU A 667 -14.56 6.42 15.09
N LEU A 668 -15.53 6.70 14.21
CA LEU A 668 -16.97 6.59 14.50
C LEU A 668 -17.46 5.14 14.55
N ASP A 669 -17.06 4.40 15.59
CA ASP A 669 -17.54 3.05 15.87
C ASP A 669 -18.92 3.05 16.55
N PRO A 670 -19.98 2.51 15.90
CA PRO A 670 -21.30 2.41 16.51
C PRO A 670 -21.32 1.62 17.82
N VAL A 671 -20.46 0.60 17.95
CA VAL A 671 -20.37 -0.23 19.17
C VAL A 671 -19.85 0.61 20.33
N ARG A 672 -18.79 1.38 20.11
CA ARG A 672 -18.25 2.30 21.12
C ARG A 672 -19.23 3.40 21.49
N LEU A 673 -19.88 4.05 20.51
CA LEU A 673 -20.87 5.10 20.77
C LEU A 673 -22.06 4.58 21.58
N GLU A 674 -22.57 3.39 21.24
CA GLU A 674 -23.64 2.75 22.03
C GLU A 674 -23.19 2.44 23.46
N THR A 675 -21.95 1.95 23.61
CA THR A 675 -21.38 1.63 24.93
C THR A 675 -21.26 2.88 25.78
N LEU A 676 -20.77 3.99 25.23
CA LEU A 676 -20.66 5.26 25.94
C LEU A 676 -22.04 5.84 26.28
N ARG A 677 -23.00 5.78 25.36
CA ARG A 677 -24.40 6.14 25.61
C ARG A 677 -24.97 5.40 26.81
N ASP A 678 -24.78 4.08 26.86
CA ASP A 678 -25.32 3.23 27.92
C ASP A 678 -24.63 3.45 29.27
N VAL A 679 -23.33 3.79 29.27
CA VAL A 679 -22.50 4.00 30.47
C VAL A 679 -22.70 5.42 31.05
N VAL A 680 -22.65 6.44 30.20
CA VAL A 680 -22.81 7.86 30.61
C VAL A 680 -24.27 8.18 30.89
N GLY A 681 -25.20 7.48 30.26
CA GLY A 681 -26.63 7.78 30.29
C GLY A 681 -27.09 8.41 28.97
N PRO A 682 -28.25 8.00 28.41
CA PRO A 682 -28.64 8.38 27.05
C PRO A 682 -28.82 9.89 26.83
N GLU A 683 -29.40 10.62 27.81
CA GLU A 683 -29.63 12.06 27.70
C GLU A 683 -28.32 12.86 27.78
N ARG A 684 -27.52 12.61 28.82
CA ARG A 684 -26.21 13.27 29.00
C ARG A 684 -25.28 12.99 27.82
N PHE A 685 -25.19 11.74 27.35
CA PHE A 685 -24.35 11.41 26.20
C PHE A 685 -24.83 12.10 24.93
N ARG A 686 -26.14 12.24 24.74
CA ARG A 686 -26.71 13.01 23.63
C ARG A 686 -26.27 14.47 23.69
N ASP A 687 -26.32 15.10 24.86
CA ASP A 687 -25.88 16.49 25.03
C ASP A 687 -24.37 16.64 24.76
N GLU A 688 -23.54 15.72 25.28
CA GLU A 688 -22.09 15.68 25.00
C GLU A 688 -21.80 15.49 23.51
N LEU A 689 -22.57 14.63 22.84
CA LEU A 689 -22.47 14.38 21.41
C LEU A 689 -22.86 15.63 20.61
N VAL A 690 -24.01 16.24 20.87
CA VAL A 690 -24.46 17.46 20.17
C VAL A 690 -23.43 18.57 20.35
N ALA A 691 -22.95 18.82 21.57
CA ALA A 691 -21.93 19.83 21.83
C ALA A 691 -20.62 19.59 21.07
N ALA A 692 -20.22 18.33 20.88
CA ALA A 692 -19.03 17.97 20.11
C ALA A 692 -19.24 18.12 18.59
N LEU A 693 -20.45 17.84 18.08
CA LEU A 693 -20.72 17.83 16.63
C LEU A 693 -21.17 19.19 16.10
N GLU A 694 -21.94 19.96 16.86
CA GLU A 694 -22.58 21.22 16.44
C GLU A 694 -21.62 22.23 15.77
N PRO A 695 -20.39 22.48 16.28
CA PRO A 695 -19.48 23.46 15.68
C PRO A 695 -19.08 23.16 14.24
N VAL A 696 -19.11 21.89 13.84
CA VAL A 696 -18.69 21.42 12.51
C VAL A 696 -19.87 20.85 11.70
N TRP A 697 -21.08 20.89 12.25
CA TRP A 697 -22.25 20.24 11.66
C TRP A 697 -22.88 21.08 10.55
N ARG A 698 -23.06 20.47 9.38
CA ARG A 698 -23.89 21.02 8.30
C ARG A 698 -24.53 19.88 7.54
N LYS A 699 -25.85 19.79 7.52
CA LYS A 699 -26.52 18.74 6.74
C LYS A 699 -26.18 18.83 5.25
N PRO A 700 -26.15 17.71 4.51
CA PRO A 700 -25.91 17.71 3.08
C PRO A 700 -26.90 18.61 2.32
N ASP A 701 -26.37 19.46 1.45
CA ASP A 701 -27.16 20.36 0.59
C ASP A 701 -26.48 20.61 -0.77
N GLU A 702 -27.13 21.40 -1.62
CA GLU A 702 -26.70 21.67 -3.00
C GLU A 702 -25.29 22.28 -3.11
N ARG A 703 -24.77 22.91 -2.03
CA ARG A 703 -23.39 23.44 -2.00
C ARG A 703 -22.35 22.33 -2.02
N ASP A 704 -22.72 21.11 -1.67
CA ASP A 704 -21.85 19.93 -1.71
C ASP A 704 -21.71 19.33 -3.13
N GLY A 705 -22.34 19.95 -4.14
CA GLY A 705 -22.27 19.50 -5.54
C GLY A 705 -23.18 18.31 -5.85
N CYS A 706 -24.22 18.09 -5.03
CA CYS A 706 -25.25 17.06 -5.24
C CYS A 706 -26.57 17.65 -5.75
N THR A 707 -27.38 16.81 -6.37
CA THR A 707 -28.76 17.15 -6.75
C THR A 707 -29.66 17.23 -5.51
N PRO A 708 -30.79 17.98 -5.55
CA PRO A 708 -31.71 18.06 -4.41
C PRO A 708 -32.23 16.69 -3.94
N ALA A 709 -32.39 15.73 -4.86
CA ALA A 709 -32.81 14.36 -4.55
C ALA A 709 -31.71 13.58 -3.81
N GLU A 710 -30.45 13.68 -4.26
CA GLU A 710 -29.31 13.08 -3.56
C GLU A 710 -29.11 13.69 -2.17
N ALA A 711 -29.26 15.02 -2.03
CA ALA A 711 -29.21 15.70 -0.74
C ALA A 711 -30.35 15.23 0.19
N GLY A 712 -31.55 14.97 -0.35
CA GLY A 712 -32.66 14.35 0.39
C GLY A 712 -32.28 12.95 0.90
N GLN A 713 -31.82 12.07 0.00
CA GLN A 713 -31.43 10.71 0.34
C GLN A 713 -30.31 10.66 1.40
N LEU A 714 -29.31 11.53 1.29
CA LEU A 714 -28.23 11.61 2.28
C LEU A 714 -28.74 12.09 3.65
N ARG A 715 -29.70 13.02 3.70
CA ARG A 715 -30.31 13.46 4.96
C ARG A 715 -31.17 12.36 5.61
N ASP A 716 -31.90 11.59 4.81
CA ASP A 716 -32.66 10.44 5.29
C ASP A 716 -31.72 9.37 5.86
N GLN A 717 -30.63 9.06 5.14
CA GLN A 717 -29.61 8.14 5.61
C GLN A 717 -28.91 8.64 6.89
N LEU A 718 -28.58 9.94 6.96
CA LEU A 718 -27.99 10.56 8.15
C LEU A 718 -28.91 10.44 9.37
N THR A 719 -30.21 10.61 9.18
CA THR A 719 -31.22 10.41 10.23
C THR A 719 -31.26 8.95 10.68
N ALA A 720 -31.25 8.01 9.75
CA ALA A 720 -31.22 6.58 10.06
C ALA A 720 -29.93 6.16 10.80
N GLU A 721 -28.79 6.73 10.41
CA GLU A 721 -27.49 6.50 11.07
C GLU A 721 -27.47 7.02 12.51
N LEU A 722 -28.10 8.16 12.79
CA LEU A 722 -28.12 8.78 14.12
C LEU A 722 -29.27 8.31 15.04
N ALA A 723 -30.29 7.67 14.49
CA ALA A 723 -31.49 7.28 15.23
C ALA A 723 -31.20 6.43 16.48
N PHE A 724 -30.20 5.53 16.43
CA PHE A 724 -29.81 4.72 17.60
C PHE A 724 -29.20 5.54 18.75
N LEU A 725 -28.77 6.79 18.48
CA LEU A 725 -28.33 7.76 19.49
C LEU A 725 -29.45 8.73 19.88
N GLY A 726 -30.65 8.56 19.30
CA GLY A 726 -31.82 9.38 19.53
C GLY A 726 -31.67 10.79 18.97
N LEU A 727 -30.99 10.90 17.83
CA LEU A 727 -30.79 12.15 17.08
C LEU A 727 -31.24 11.96 15.63
N ASP A 728 -31.68 13.04 15.00
CA ASP A 728 -31.92 13.13 13.55
C ASP A 728 -30.83 13.92 12.82
N ALA A 729 -31.00 14.16 11.52
CA ALA A 729 -30.06 14.91 10.69
C ALA A 729 -29.89 16.40 11.11
N ASP A 730 -30.82 16.96 11.87
CA ASP A 730 -30.75 18.31 12.42
C ASP A 730 -30.14 18.33 13.84
N LEU A 731 -29.61 17.18 14.31
CA LEU A 731 -29.17 16.95 15.69
C LEU A 731 -30.30 17.20 16.71
N ALA A 732 -31.56 17.10 16.27
CA ALA A 732 -32.71 17.25 17.15
C ALA A 732 -32.99 15.91 17.88
N PRO A 733 -33.41 15.96 19.15
CA PRO A 733 -33.84 14.78 19.88
C PRO A 733 -34.99 14.03 19.19
N VAL A 734 -34.80 12.74 18.93
CA VAL A 734 -35.83 11.81 18.46
C VAL A 734 -35.91 10.55 19.32
N ALA A 735 -36.95 9.74 19.12
CA ALA A 735 -37.04 8.42 19.74
C ALA A 735 -35.85 7.55 19.31
N PHE A 736 -35.29 6.79 20.26
CA PHE A 736 -34.18 5.88 19.97
C PHE A 736 -34.62 4.79 18.98
N GLY A 737 -33.85 4.63 17.91
CA GLY A 737 -34.06 3.55 16.94
C GLY A 737 -33.74 2.17 17.53
N ASP A 738 -34.44 1.15 17.05
CA ASP A 738 -34.33 -0.23 17.56
C ASP A 738 -33.05 -0.97 17.11
N HIS A 739 -32.34 -0.45 16.11
CA HIS A 739 -31.23 -1.13 15.46
C HIS A 739 -29.96 -0.26 15.45
N ARG A 740 -28.84 -0.83 15.91
CA ARG A 740 -27.51 -0.22 15.77
C ARG A 740 -26.98 -0.43 14.34
N PRO A 741 -26.55 0.62 13.62
CA PRO A 741 -25.96 0.47 12.30
C PRO A 741 -24.58 -0.20 12.36
N VAL A 742 -24.15 -0.80 11.24
CA VAL A 742 -22.82 -1.42 11.12
C VAL A 742 -21.71 -0.37 11.02
N SER A 743 -21.99 0.76 10.37
CA SER A 743 -21.07 1.90 10.22
C SER A 743 -21.87 3.19 10.00
N LEU A 744 -21.21 4.35 10.09
CA LEU A 744 -21.82 5.68 9.97
C LEU A 744 -21.20 6.49 8.81
N PRO A 745 -21.30 6.02 7.55
CA PRO A 745 -20.58 6.65 6.43
C PRO A 745 -21.05 8.08 6.12
N VAL A 746 -22.35 8.40 6.20
CA VAL A 746 -22.82 9.77 5.91
C VAL A 746 -22.49 10.71 7.07
N THR A 747 -22.62 10.24 8.30
CA THR A 747 -22.18 10.97 9.50
C THR A 747 -20.70 11.29 9.41
N ALA A 748 -19.87 10.31 9.03
CA ALA A 748 -18.44 10.52 8.83
C ALA A 748 -18.15 11.55 7.73
N MET A 749 -18.87 11.52 6.61
CA MET A 749 -18.74 12.53 5.56
C MET A 749 -19.10 13.95 6.04
N VAL A 750 -20.16 14.09 6.85
CA VAL A 750 -20.59 15.39 7.42
C VAL A 750 -19.52 15.98 8.33
N LEU A 751 -18.96 15.16 9.22
CA LEU A 751 -17.93 15.57 10.17
C LEU A 751 -16.58 15.83 9.48
N ALA A 752 -16.16 14.93 8.58
CA ALA A 752 -14.90 15.07 7.87
C ALA A 752 -14.86 16.32 6.99
N ARG A 753 -16.00 16.85 6.52
CA ARG A 753 -16.04 18.03 5.65
C ARG A 753 -15.32 19.24 6.23
N ALA A 754 -15.42 19.48 7.55
CA ALA A 754 -14.73 20.61 8.19
C ALA A 754 -13.20 20.48 8.04
N ARG A 755 -12.66 19.32 8.41
CA ARG A 755 -11.23 19.01 8.25
C ARG A 755 -10.80 18.99 6.78
N GLN A 756 -11.64 18.46 5.90
CA GLN A 756 -11.37 18.45 4.46
C GLN A 756 -11.31 19.88 3.89
N ALA A 757 -12.14 20.82 4.38
CA ALA A 757 -12.08 22.22 3.97
C ALA A 757 -10.79 22.90 4.42
N GLU A 758 -10.30 22.61 5.63
CA GLU A 758 -8.97 23.05 6.10
C GLU A 758 -7.85 22.52 5.20
N ILE A 759 -7.87 21.22 4.89
CA ILE A 759 -6.90 20.59 3.97
C ILE A 759 -6.94 21.27 2.60
N ALA A 760 -8.13 21.53 2.06
CA ALA A 760 -8.26 22.24 0.79
C ALA A 760 -7.70 23.67 0.88
N ALA A 761 -7.94 24.38 1.98
CA ALA A 761 -7.39 25.71 2.21
C ALA A 761 -5.85 25.71 2.28
N GLU A 762 -5.26 24.67 2.88
CA GLU A 762 -3.81 24.47 2.99
C GLU A 762 -3.16 24.10 1.65
N GLU A 763 -3.78 23.21 0.86
CA GLU A 763 -3.11 22.60 -0.31
C GLU A 763 -3.47 23.27 -1.66
N LEU A 764 -4.62 23.94 -1.79
CA LEU A 764 -4.97 24.67 -3.02
C LEU A 764 -3.96 25.74 -3.45
N PRO A 765 -3.30 26.50 -2.53
CA PRO A 765 -2.23 27.42 -2.91
C PRO A 765 -1.06 26.71 -3.58
N VAL A 766 -0.70 25.51 -3.10
CA VAL A 766 0.38 24.67 -3.66
C VAL A 766 -0.01 24.18 -5.05
N VAL A 767 -1.24 23.68 -5.22
CA VAL A 767 -1.77 23.27 -6.53
C VAL A 767 -1.76 24.44 -7.51
N THR A 768 -2.20 25.62 -7.06
CA THR A 768 -2.22 26.84 -7.88
C THR A 768 -0.83 27.26 -8.33
N LEU A 769 0.14 27.26 -7.41
CA LEU A 769 1.54 27.55 -7.73
C LEU A 769 2.07 26.57 -8.78
N ALA A 770 1.88 25.27 -8.54
CA ALA A 770 2.34 24.22 -9.43
C ALA A 770 1.70 24.30 -10.82
N SER A 771 0.41 24.66 -10.90
CA SER A 771 -0.28 24.87 -12.18
C SER A 771 0.30 26.06 -12.95
N ARG A 772 0.70 27.14 -12.29
CA ARG A 772 1.38 28.29 -12.95
C ARG A 772 2.75 27.90 -13.49
N TYR A 773 3.52 27.14 -12.71
CA TYR A 773 4.82 26.62 -13.15
C TYR A 773 4.69 25.69 -14.35
N ASP A 774 3.69 24.82 -14.34
CA ASP A 774 3.42 23.91 -15.45
C ASP A 774 2.93 24.66 -16.72
N ALA A 775 2.06 25.67 -16.56
CA ALA A 775 1.56 26.48 -17.68
C ALA A 775 2.65 27.32 -18.35
N ASP A 776 3.59 27.85 -17.57
CA ASP A 776 4.69 28.69 -18.05
C ASP A 776 5.96 27.90 -18.41
N ASP A 777 5.96 26.56 -18.28
CA ASP A 777 7.14 25.67 -18.45
C ASP A 777 8.37 26.15 -17.65
N ARG A 778 8.15 26.63 -16.41
CA ARG A 778 9.20 27.15 -15.51
C ARG A 778 9.87 26.01 -14.74
N SER A 779 11.18 26.12 -14.54
CA SER A 779 11.95 25.25 -13.64
C SER A 779 12.14 25.87 -12.25
N GLY A 780 12.61 25.08 -11.28
CA GLY A 780 13.00 25.58 -9.96
C GLY A 780 11.82 25.86 -9.02
N ILE A 781 10.78 25.01 -9.05
CA ILE A 781 9.60 25.15 -8.19
C ILE A 781 9.95 25.00 -6.70
N GLU A 782 11.03 24.29 -6.37
CA GLU A 782 11.46 24.04 -4.99
C GLU A 782 11.66 25.33 -4.19
N LYS A 783 12.22 26.38 -4.80
CA LYS A 783 12.44 27.67 -4.12
C LYS A 783 11.13 28.41 -3.84
N ALA A 784 10.13 28.23 -4.70
CA ALA A 784 8.83 28.87 -4.53
C ALA A 784 7.96 28.12 -3.52
N LEU A 785 8.09 26.79 -3.43
CA LEU A 785 7.42 25.97 -2.42
C LEU A 785 7.93 26.29 -1.00
N ALA A 786 9.21 26.62 -0.87
CA ALA A 786 9.80 27.03 0.41
C ALA A 786 9.38 28.43 0.89
N GLY A 787 8.70 29.23 0.05
CA GLY A 787 8.24 30.57 0.39
C GLY A 787 6.81 30.61 0.92
N ASP A 788 6.40 31.75 1.46
CA ASP A 788 5.03 31.96 1.93
C ASP A 788 4.02 31.97 0.76
N LEU A 789 3.05 31.06 0.81
CA LEU A 789 1.99 30.95 -0.20
C LEU A 789 0.75 31.76 0.22
N PRO A 790 -0.03 32.29 -0.75
CA PRO A 790 -1.26 33.00 -0.45
C PRO A 790 -2.26 32.10 0.30
N ARG A 791 -2.75 32.56 1.45
CA ARG A 791 -3.73 31.81 2.23
C ARG A 791 -5.09 31.79 1.52
N VAL A 792 -5.73 30.63 1.53
CA VAL A 792 -7.13 30.47 1.17
C VAL A 792 -7.93 30.47 2.47
N ASP A 793 -9.01 31.24 2.50
CA ASP A 793 -9.96 31.20 3.62
C ASP A 793 -10.73 29.88 3.60
N VAL A 794 -10.95 29.28 4.78
CA VAL A 794 -11.59 27.96 4.93
C VAL A 794 -13.02 28.00 4.39
N ASP A 795 -13.75 29.09 4.62
CA ASP A 795 -15.11 29.28 4.12
C ASP A 795 -15.19 29.32 2.58
N ALA A 796 -14.12 29.79 1.92
CA ALA A 796 -14.00 29.82 0.47
C ALA A 796 -13.36 28.56 -0.12
N ALA A 797 -12.80 27.67 0.72
CA ALA A 797 -11.99 26.54 0.28
C ALA A 797 -12.81 25.54 -0.54
N GLN A 798 -14.04 25.22 -0.11
CA GLN A 798 -14.92 24.29 -0.82
C GLN A 798 -15.22 24.77 -2.25
N ALA A 799 -15.62 26.03 -2.41
CA ALA A 799 -15.92 26.59 -3.74
C ALA A 799 -14.69 26.59 -4.66
N ARG A 800 -13.51 26.93 -4.12
CA ARG A 800 -12.24 26.89 -4.87
C ARG A 800 -11.82 25.46 -5.23
N PHE A 801 -12.04 24.51 -4.32
CA PHE A 801 -11.80 23.09 -4.54
C PHE A 801 -12.67 22.54 -5.67
N GLN A 802 -13.96 22.86 -5.67
CA GLN A 802 -14.91 22.52 -6.73
C GLN A 802 -14.53 23.16 -8.08
N ALA A 803 -13.99 24.38 -8.07
CA ALA A 803 -13.52 25.05 -9.27
C ALA A 803 -12.19 24.49 -9.81
N CYS A 804 -11.41 23.77 -9.00
CA CYS A 804 -10.12 23.21 -9.41
C CYS A 804 -10.30 22.10 -10.46
N ARG A 805 -9.75 22.33 -11.66
CA ARG A 805 -9.86 21.42 -12.81
C ARG A 805 -8.65 20.51 -13.04
N VAL A 806 -7.63 20.56 -12.19
CA VAL A 806 -6.39 19.79 -12.38
C VAL A 806 -6.66 18.28 -12.44
N SER A 807 -7.56 17.74 -11.60
CA SER A 807 -7.91 16.31 -11.64
C SER A 807 -8.59 15.86 -12.94
N ALA A 808 -9.20 16.80 -13.68
CA ALA A 808 -9.83 16.53 -14.97
C ALA A 808 -8.83 16.53 -16.14
N GLU A 809 -7.61 17.01 -15.95
CA GLU A 809 -6.59 17.03 -16.99
C GLU A 809 -6.17 15.60 -17.37
N LYS A 810 -6.01 15.37 -18.68
CA LYS A 810 -5.59 14.09 -19.23
C LYS A 810 -4.35 14.24 -20.10
N ILE A 811 -3.47 13.25 -20.10
CA ILE A 811 -2.24 13.22 -20.91
C ILE A 811 -2.54 13.33 -22.42
N ALA A 812 -3.70 12.85 -22.86
CA ALA A 812 -4.17 13.02 -24.24
C ALA A 812 -4.37 14.50 -24.62
N GLY A 813 -4.74 15.36 -23.65
CA GLY A 813 -4.85 16.81 -23.84
C GLY A 813 -3.50 17.52 -23.98
N GLU A 814 -2.40 16.86 -23.62
CA GLU A 814 -1.03 17.40 -23.70
C GLU A 814 -0.35 17.11 -25.05
N GLN A 815 -1.04 16.42 -25.96
CA GLN A 815 -0.51 16.10 -27.28
C GLN A 815 -0.14 17.38 -28.05
N GLY A 816 1.12 17.44 -28.50
CA GLY A 816 1.66 18.60 -29.23
C GLY A 816 2.24 19.70 -28.35
N THR A 817 2.23 19.56 -27.02
CA THR A 817 2.93 20.51 -26.13
C THR A 817 4.46 20.33 -26.21
N ALA A 818 5.20 21.42 -26.04
CA ALA A 818 6.66 21.39 -26.01
C ALA A 818 7.19 20.51 -24.87
N ARG A 819 6.51 20.53 -23.71
CA ARG A 819 6.87 19.72 -22.55
C ARG A 819 6.71 18.24 -22.82
N LEU A 820 5.55 17.78 -23.30
CA LEU A 820 5.35 16.36 -23.62
C LEU A 820 6.39 15.87 -24.64
N THR A 821 6.67 16.70 -25.66
CA THR A 821 7.70 16.39 -26.67
C THR A 821 9.08 16.24 -26.02
N ARG A 822 9.48 17.18 -25.15
CA ARG A 822 10.76 17.13 -24.43
C ARG A 822 10.86 15.89 -23.55
N THR A 823 9.83 15.58 -22.76
CA THR A 823 9.77 14.42 -21.88
C THR A 823 9.87 13.11 -22.67
N LEU A 824 9.12 12.97 -23.77
CA LEU A 824 9.16 11.77 -24.61
C LEU A 824 10.51 11.61 -25.32
N VAL A 825 11.14 12.69 -25.78
CA VAL A 825 12.47 12.65 -26.39
C VAL A 825 13.53 12.25 -25.35
N ALA A 826 13.48 12.84 -24.16
CA ALA A 826 14.41 12.50 -23.07
C ALA A 826 14.26 11.03 -22.66
N LEU A 827 13.02 10.57 -22.44
CA LEU A 827 12.69 9.20 -22.10
C LEU A 827 13.15 8.23 -23.21
N GLY A 828 12.82 8.53 -24.47
CA GLY A 828 13.24 7.70 -25.61
C GLY A 828 14.75 7.59 -25.73
N ALA A 829 15.48 8.70 -25.54
CA ALA A 829 16.94 8.70 -25.58
C ALA A 829 17.56 7.89 -24.42
N ALA A 830 17.02 8.02 -23.20
CA ALA A 830 17.46 7.24 -22.04
C ALA A 830 17.18 5.74 -22.24
N THR A 831 15.99 5.37 -22.71
CA THR A 831 15.61 3.98 -22.99
C THR A 831 16.46 3.35 -24.08
N VAL A 832 16.79 4.06 -25.15
CA VAL A 832 17.70 3.52 -26.19
C VAL A 832 19.09 3.26 -25.60
N ASN A 833 19.62 4.19 -24.79
CA ASN A 833 20.93 3.98 -24.19
C ASN A 833 20.93 2.81 -23.19
N ALA A 834 19.94 2.71 -22.31
CA ALA A 834 19.83 1.62 -21.33
C ALA A 834 19.49 0.27 -21.98
N GLY A 835 18.57 0.27 -22.96
CA GLY A 835 18.15 -0.91 -23.71
C GLY A 835 19.25 -1.52 -24.57
N THR A 836 20.20 -0.72 -25.08
CA THR A 836 21.40 -1.25 -25.77
C THR A 836 22.36 -2.03 -24.86
N ILE A 837 22.09 -2.07 -23.54
CA ILE A 837 22.88 -2.76 -22.52
C ILE A 837 22.05 -3.88 -21.85
N ALA A 838 20.76 -3.65 -21.62
CA ALA A 838 19.86 -4.60 -20.94
C ALA A 838 19.37 -5.75 -21.86
N PHE A 839 19.19 -5.51 -23.16
CA PHE A 839 18.90 -6.56 -24.13
C PHE A 839 20.17 -6.88 -24.90
N ARG A 840 20.86 -7.98 -24.54
CA ARG A 840 21.74 -8.65 -25.50
C ARG A 840 20.87 -9.01 -26.69
N LEU A 841 20.99 -8.25 -27.77
CA LEU A 841 20.41 -8.61 -29.07
C LEU A 841 20.77 -10.07 -29.35
N PRO A 842 19.83 -10.89 -29.86
CA PRO A 842 20.06 -12.31 -30.12
C PRO A 842 21.38 -12.50 -30.87
N GLY A 843 22.15 -13.50 -30.45
CA GLY A 843 23.50 -13.77 -30.96
C GLY A 843 23.54 -13.73 -32.48
N GLY A 844 24.32 -12.79 -33.04
CA GLY A 844 24.50 -12.61 -34.49
C GLY A 844 24.58 -11.17 -34.97
N TRP A 845 24.21 -10.17 -34.16
CA TRP A 845 24.28 -8.75 -34.57
C TRP A 845 25.63 -8.11 -34.21
N PRO A 846 26.35 -7.46 -35.15
CA PRO A 846 27.66 -6.90 -34.88
C PRO A 846 27.59 -5.67 -33.96
N GLN A 847 28.57 -5.53 -33.05
CA GLN A 847 28.71 -4.44 -32.05
C GLN A 847 28.61 -3.01 -32.64
N THR A 848 28.78 -2.88 -33.95
CA THR A 848 28.62 -1.65 -34.73
C THR A 848 27.20 -1.09 -34.74
N VAL A 849 26.15 -1.93 -34.67
CA VAL A 849 24.74 -1.49 -34.71
C VAL A 849 24.33 -0.76 -33.43
N ALA A 850 24.79 -1.23 -32.27
CA ALA A 850 24.57 -0.55 -30.98
C ALA A 850 25.30 0.81 -30.92
N GLY A 851 26.52 0.89 -31.48
CA GLY A 851 27.25 2.15 -31.66
C GLY A 851 26.51 3.13 -32.58
N MET A 852 25.87 2.61 -33.63
CA MET A 852 25.08 3.40 -34.58
C MET A 852 23.80 3.96 -33.93
N LEU A 853 23.04 3.15 -33.19
CA LEU A 853 21.85 3.58 -32.45
C LEU A 853 22.17 4.63 -31.36
N ARG A 854 23.27 4.46 -30.62
CA ARG A 854 23.73 5.48 -29.65
C ARG A 854 24.13 6.78 -30.32
N THR A 855 24.77 6.71 -31.49
CA THR A 855 25.18 7.90 -32.25
C THR A 855 23.97 8.64 -32.82
N VAL A 856 22.95 7.90 -33.29
CA VAL A 856 21.66 8.46 -33.74
C VAL A 856 20.88 9.06 -32.56
N ALA A 857 20.82 8.40 -31.40
CA ALA A 857 20.16 8.96 -30.21
C ALA A 857 20.85 10.24 -29.72
N ARG A 858 22.19 10.26 -29.67
CA ARG A 858 22.99 11.43 -29.28
C ARG A 858 22.91 12.58 -30.29
N SER A 859 22.87 12.29 -31.59
CA SER A 859 22.70 13.31 -32.62
C SER A 859 21.28 13.88 -32.58
N THR A 860 20.25 13.05 -32.41
CA THR A 860 18.84 13.48 -32.29
C THR A 860 18.62 14.33 -31.03
N ALA A 861 19.24 13.97 -29.90
CA ALA A 861 19.18 14.76 -28.67
C ALA A 861 19.88 16.14 -28.81
N ARG A 862 21.05 16.20 -29.46
CA ARG A 862 21.77 17.47 -29.73
C ARG A 862 21.03 18.38 -30.70
N VAL A 863 20.45 17.80 -31.76
CA VAL A 863 19.67 18.55 -32.76
C VAL A 863 18.36 19.06 -32.15
N SER A 864 17.68 18.24 -31.35
CA SER A 864 16.46 18.63 -30.63
C SER A 864 16.70 19.77 -29.61
N GLN A 865 17.81 19.72 -28.86
CA GLN A 865 18.20 20.82 -27.95
C GLN A 865 18.60 22.12 -28.67
N GLY A 866 19.16 22.04 -29.88
CA GLY A 866 19.46 23.22 -30.69
C GLY A 866 18.22 23.80 -31.37
N ALA A 867 17.28 22.94 -31.76
CA ALA A 867 16.03 23.28 -32.42
C ALA A 867 15.04 24.04 -31.55
N SER A 868 15.01 23.79 -30.24
CA SER A 868 14.13 24.50 -29.30
C SER A 868 14.48 25.97 -29.10
N ARG A 869 15.64 26.43 -29.60
CA ARG A 869 16.09 27.84 -29.55
C ARG A 869 15.76 28.64 -30.81
N LEU A 870 15.35 27.98 -31.89
CA LEU A 870 15.02 28.60 -33.17
C LEU A 870 13.53 28.38 -33.44
N GLY A 871 12.78 29.44 -33.75
CA GLY A 871 11.36 29.31 -34.10
C GLY A 871 11.12 28.28 -35.21
N THR A 872 9.86 27.84 -35.38
CA THR A 872 9.44 26.73 -36.26
C THR A 872 9.99 26.77 -37.70
N ALA A 873 10.24 27.95 -38.25
CA ALA A 873 10.85 28.09 -39.58
C ALA A 873 12.38 27.82 -39.59
N GLY A 874 13.10 28.25 -38.55
CA GLY A 874 14.54 28.04 -38.42
C GLY A 874 14.90 26.60 -38.04
N SER A 875 14.04 25.95 -37.26
CA SER A 875 14.21 24.56 -36.85
C SER A 875 14.02 23.56 -38.02
N LEU A 876 13.13 23.85 -38.98
CA LEU A 876 12.96 23.10 -40.23
C LEU A 876 14.14 23.30 -41.20
N ALA A 877 14.62 24.54 -41.35
CA ALA A 877 15.78 24.86 -42.19
C ALA A 877 17.06 24.16 -41.69
N ALA A 878 17.27 24.11 -40.37
CA ALA A 878 18.37 23.38 -39.76
C ALA A 878 18.27 21.86 -39.99
N GLY A 879 17.07 21.28 -39.94
CA GLY A 879 16.82 19.87 -40.25
C GLY A 879 17.14 19.52 -41.70
N VAL A 880 16.74 20.37 -42.65
CA VAL A 880 17.03 20.20 -44.08
C VAL A 880 18.53 20.35 -44.37
N LEU A 881 19.21 21.34 -43.75
CA LEU A 881 20.65 21.52 -43.88
C LEU A 881 21.43 20.32 -43.30
N ALA A 882 20.99 19.75 -42.18
CA ALA A 882 21.59 18.56 -41.59
C ALA A 882 21.38 17.31 -42.48
N LEU A 883 20.21 17.18 -43.11
CA LEU A 883 19.90 16.11 -44.06
C LEU A 883 20.78 16.21 -45.31
N LEU A 884 20.93 17.42 -45.87
CA LEU A 884 21.82 17.69 -47.01
C LEU A 884 23.29 17.46 -46.66
N ALA A 885 23.75 17.90 -45.48
CA ALA A 885 25.10 17.65 -45.00
C ALA A 885 25.38 16.15 -44.82
N GLY A 886 24.44 15.39 -44.24
CA GLY A 886 24.54 13.94 -44.10
C GLY A 886 24.63 13.22 -45.44
N LEU A 887 23.88 13.68 -46.45
CA LEU A 887 23.89 13.13 -47.81
C LEU A 887 25.20 13.44 -48.54
N VAL A 888 25.73 14.67 -48.42
CA VAL A 888 27.00 15.09 -49.03
C VAL A 888 28.20 14.38 -48.39
N ILE A 889 28.23 14.27 -47.06
CA ILE A 889 29.28 13.56 -46.31
C ILE A 889 29.23 12.05 -46.62
N GLY A 890 28.02 11.49 -46.75
CA GLY A 890 27.79 10.08 -47.10
C GLY A 890 28.19 9.72 -48.52
N ASN A 891 28.11 10.66 -49.48
CA ASN A 891 28.36 10.39 -50.90
C ASN A 891 29.81 10.69 -51.33
N ASN A 892 30.48 11.67 -50.71
CA ASN A 892 31.80 12.16 -51.15
C ASN A 892 32.95 11.92 -50.14
N GLY A 893 32.67 11.34 -48.97
CA GLY A 893 33.70 11.05 -47.97
C GLY A 893 34.39 9.69 -48.18
N GLY A 894 35.65 9.56 -47.74
CA GLY A 894 36.31 8.25 -47.61
C GLY A 894 35.53 7.32 -46.66
N ALA A 895 35.81 6.01 -46.68
CA ALA A 895 35.00 4.98 -46.00
C ALA A 895 34.61 5.35 -44.55
N VAL A 896 35.49 6.00 -43.79
CA VAL A 896 35.24 6.47 -42.42
C VAL A 896 34.18 7.60 -42.35
N LEU A 897 34.20 8.57 -43.28
CA LEU A 897 33.22 9.66 -43.32
C LEU A 897 31.82 9.17 -43.73
N GLN A 898 31.72 8.13 -44.57
CA GLN A 898 30.45 7.55 -44.98
C GLN A 898 29.69 6.93 -43.79
N TRP A 899 30.42 6.36 -42.83
CA TRP A 899 29.88 5.87 -41.56
C TRP A 899 29.44 6.98 -40.59
N VAL A 900 29.97 8.20 -40.73
CA VAL A 900 29.57 9.38 -39.95
C VAL A 900 28.35 10.09 -40.57
N GLY A 901 28.21 10.10 -41.89
CA GLY A 901 27.08 10.71 -42.59
C GLY A 901 25.74 10.00 -42.37
N LEU A 902 25.76 8.67 -42.23
CA LEU A 902 24.57 7.82 -42.05
C LEU A 902 23.77 8.10 -40.75
N PRO A 903 24.41 8.20 -39.56
CA PRO A 903 23.73 8.59 -38.33
C PRO A 903 23.19 10.03 -38.33
N VAL A 904 23.87 10.94 -39.02
CA VAL A 904 23.43 12.34 -39.19
C VAL A 904 22.18 12.39 -40.08
N LEU A 905 22.16 11.60 -41.15
CA LEU A 905 21.01 11.45 -42.03
C LEU A 905 19.80 10.85 -41.30
N ALA A 906 20.01 9.74 -40.57
CA ALA A 906 18.94 9.08 -39.81
C ALA A 906 18.38 9.99 -38.71
N GLY A 907 19.24 10.70 -37.97
CA GLY A 907 18.83 11.68 -36.98
C GLY A 907 18.07 12.85 -37.57
N ALA A 908 18.49 13.35 -38.75
CA ALA A 908 17.79 14.43 -39.45
C ALA A 908 16.40 14.01 -39.96
N VAL A 909 16.26 12.77 -40.48
CA VAL A 909 14.98 12.21 -40.93
C VAL A 909 14.01 12.02 -39.76
N VAL A 910 14.48 11.44 -38.65
CA VAL A 910 13.65 11.28 -37.44
C VAL A 910 13.23 12.65 -36.91
N TYR A 911 14.16 13.59 -36.80
CA TYR A 911 13.88 14.96 -36.36
C TYR A 911 12.88 15.70 -37.28
N LEU A 912 13.04 15.60 -38.61
CA LEU A 912 12.09 16.18 -39.58
C LEU A 912 10.73 15.51 -39.48
N ALA A 913 10.66 14.19 -39.29
CA ALA A 913 9.41 13.46 -39.10
C ALA A 913 8.70 13.87 -37.79
N THR A 914 9.43 14.02 -36.69
CA THR A 914 8.88 14.51 -35.42
C THR A 914 8.44 15.98 -35.51
N ALA A 915 9.21 16.84 -36.20
CA ALA A 915 8.84 18.22 -36.46
C ALA A 915 7.58 18.33 -37.36
N LEU A 916 7.46 17.45 -38.36
CA LEU A 916 6.29 17.33 -39.24
C LEU A 916 5.03 16.90 -38.48
N LEU A 917 5.17 15.94 -37.56
CA LEU A 917 4.07 15.44 -36.72
C LEU A 917 3.59 16.48 -35.69
N THR A 918 4.41 17.49 -35.38
CA THR A 918 4.13 18.52 -34.36
C THR A 918 3.63 19.85 -34.93
N THR A 919 3.79 20.13 -36.23
CA THR A 919 3.20 21.32 -36.88
C THR A 919 1.74 21.14 -37.27
N GLY A 920 0.85 21.99 -36.75
CA GLY A 920 -0.60 21.94 -36.98
C GLY A 920 -1.03 22.07 -38.45
N HIS A 921 -2.27 21.62 -38.74
CA HIS A 921 -2.86 21.32 -40.06
C HIS A 921 -2.87 22.41 -41.16
N LYS A 922 -2.25 23.58 -40.98
CA LYS A 922 -2.36 24.72 -41.91
C LYS A 922 -1.36 24.76 -43.08
N VAL A 923 -0.38 23.84 -43.19
CA VAL A 923 0.62 23.91 -44.27
C VAL A 923 0.75 22.63 -45.09
N ARG A 924 -0.38 22.19 -45.68
CA ARG A 924 -0.48 20.97 -46.53
C ARG A 924 0.50 20.90 -47.71
N TRP A 925 0.94 22.03 -48.25
CA TRP A 925 1.92 22.05 -49.35
C TRP A 925 3.36 21.77 -48.86
N LEU A 926 3.73 22.22 -47.65
CA LEU A 926 5.02 21.86 -47.05
C LEU A 926 5.08 20.36 -46.77
N PHE A 927 3.98 19.74 -46.35
CA PHE A 927 3.88 18.28 -46.14
C PHE A 927 4.16 17.49 -47.43
N ALA A 928 3.64 17.94 -48.57
CA ALA A 928 3.88 17.29 -49.86
C ALA A 928 5.32 17.49 -50.35
N ALA A 929 5.86 18.71 -50.21
CA ALA A 929 7.24 19.03 -50.61
C ALA A 929 8.27 18.30 -49.74
N LEU A 930 8.12 18.29 -48.41
CA LEU A 930 9.01 17.56 -47.50
C LEU A 930 8.84 16.04 -47.63
N GLY A 931 7.60 15.55 -47.80
CA GLY A 931 7.35 14.13 -48.03
C GLY A 931 8.02 13.64 -49.31
N ALA A 932 7.94 14.41 -50.40
CA ALA A 932 8.68 14.13 -51.63
C ALA A 932 10.20 14.16 -51.42
N LEU A 933 10.71 15.05 -50.56
CA LEU A 933 12.14 15.18 -50.26
C LEU A 933 12.67 14.03 -49.39
N VAL A 934 11.87 13.53 -48.45
CA VAL A 934 12.18 12.32 -47.64
C VAL A 934 12.12 11.06 -48.51
N VAL A 935 11.13 10.94 -49.39
CA VAL A 935 11.06 9.83 -50.36
C VAL A 935 12.24 9.90 -51.34
N ALA A 936 12.60 11.08 -51.83
CA ALA A 936 13.79 11.28 -52.68
C ALA A 936 15.08 10.93 -51.92
N ALA A 937 15.21 11.31 -50.65
CA ALA A 937 16.36 10.97 -49.81
C ALA A 937 16.44 9.45 -49.52
N LEU A 938 15.31 8.76 -49.31
CA LEU A 938 15.25 7.30 -49.17
C LEU A 938 15.60 6.58 -50.47
N LEU A 939 15.14 7.09 -51.61
CA LEU A 939 15.51 6.58 -52.94
C LEU A 939 17.01 6.80 -53.23
N LEU A 940 17.57 7.93 -52.83
CA LEU A 940 19.01 8.22 -52.94
C LEU A 940 19.86 7.39 -51.96
N ALA A 941 19.35 7.10 -50.76
CA ALA A 941 20.04 6.25 -49.78
C ALA A 941 20.25 4.82 -50.27
N ALA A 942 19.42 4.34 -51.21
CA ALA A 942 19.59 3.05 -51.88
C ALA A 942 20.85 2.99 -52.78
N PHE A 943 21.48 4.12 -53.10
CA PHE A 943 22.72 4.21 -53.87
C PHE A 943 23.98 4.37 -53.01
N LEU A 944 23.85 4.42 -51.67
CA LEU A 944 25.00 4.47 -50.77
C LEU A 944 25.66 3.08 -50.68
N PRO A 945 26.98 2.95 -50.94
CA PRO A 945 27.69 1.67 -51.01
C PRO A 945 27.49 0.71 -49.81
N PRO A 946 27.45 1.17 -48.53
CA PRO A 946 27.26 0.28 -47.39
C PRO A 946 25.81 -0.21 -47.20
N LEU A 947 24.80 0.47 -47.75
CA LEU A 947 23.38 0.07 -47.67
C LEU A 947 22.92 -0.71 -48.90
N ALA A 948 23.46 -0.38 -50.08
CA ALA A 948 23.04 -0.94 -51.36
C ALA A 948 23.24 -2.46 -51.46
N ARG A 949 24.35 -3.00 -50.95
CA ARG A 949 24.68 -4.42 -51.06
C ARG A 949 23.83 -5.36 -50.18
N PRO A 950 23.63 -5.10 -48.88
CA PRO A 950 22.90 -6.03 -48.01
C PRO A 950 21.36 -5.93 -48.10
N PHE A 951 20.79 -4.75 -48.37
CA PHE A 951 19.33 -4.56 -48.33
C PHE A 951 18.68 -4.34 -49.70
N PHE A 952 19.45 -3.84 -50.68
CA PHE A 952 18.96 -3.47 -52.00
C PHE A 952 19.73 -4.20 -53.12
N GLY A 953 20.27 -5.39 -52.86
CA GLY A 953 21.01 -6.19 -53.84
C GLY A 953 20.21 -6.45 -55.13
N TRP A 954 18.89 -6.60 -55.01
CA TRP A 954 17.94 -6.72 -56.13
C TRP A 954 17.88 -5.48 -57.04
N LEU A 955 18.22 -4.30 -56.52
CA LEU A 955 18.31 -3.05 -57.28
C LEU A 955 19.55 -3.04 -58.20
N GLY A 956 20.59 -3.81 -57.85
CA GLY A 956 21.75 -4.05 -58.71
C GLY A 956 21.39 -4.77 -60.01
N ASP A 957 20.43 -5.71 -59.95
CA ASP A 957 19.90 -6.40 -61.13
C ASP A 957 19.02 -5.48 -61.99
N VAL A 958 18.32 -4.53 -61.38
CA VAL A 958 17.56 -3.46 -62.06
C VAL A 958 18.51 -2.50 -62.80
N VAL A 959 19.64 -2.13 -62.18
CA VAL A 959 20.69 -1.30 -62.80
C VAL A 959 21.46 -2.06 -63.89
N ALA A 960 21.62 -3.38 -63.75
CA ALA A 960 22.15 -4.24 -64.80
C ALA A 960 21.16 -4.37 -65.98
N GLY A 961 19.85 -4.38 -65.71
CA GLY A 961 18.79 -4.23 -66.72
C GLY A 961 18.81 -2.88 -67.45
N TRP A 962 19.11 -1.78 -66.74
CA TRP A 962 19.33 -0.45 -67.33
C TRP A 962 20.49 -0.42 -68.34
N ARG A 963 21.58 -1.16 -68.10
CA ARG A 963 22.70 -1.28 -69.05
C ARG A 963 22.38 -2.15 -70.28
N ARG A 964 21.28 -2.90 -70.26
CA ARG A 964 20.82 -3.79 -71.36
C ARG A 964 19.71 -3.18 -72.24
N GLY A 965 19.28 -1.94 -71.97
CA GLY A 965 18.35 -1.20 -72.84
C GLY A 965 16.85 -1.31 -72.49
N GLU A 966 16.48 -1.94 -71.38
CA GLU A 966 15.07 -2.11 -70.95
C GLU A 966 14.55 -0.97 -70.04
N GLY A 967 15.24 0.19 -70.03
CA GLY A 967 15.03 1.25 -69.03
C GLY A 967 13.73 2.06 -69.13
N ALA A 968 13.02 2.02 -70.26
CA ALA A 968 11.85 2.88 -70.50
C ALA A 968 10.61 2.47 -69.66
N VAL A 969 10.42 1.17 -69.39
CA VAL A 969 9.28 0.66 -68.62
C VAL A 969 9.42 1.01 -67.14
N TRP A 970 10.65 0.98 -66.60
CA TRP A 970 10.92 1.31 -65.21
C TRP A 970 10.89 2.81 -64.92
N TRP A 971 11.26 3.66 -65.89
CA TRP A 971 11.04 5.11 -65.76
C TRP A 971 9.55 5.47 -65.68
N LEU A 972 8.67 4.73 -66.36
CA LEU A 972 7.22 4.91 -66.25
C LEU A 972 6.67 4.46 -64.89
N VAL A 973 7.18 3.35 -64.33
CA VAL A 973 6.76 2.85 -63.01
C VAL A 973 7.24 3.77 -61.88
N VAL A 974 8.50 4.20 -61.91
CA VAL A 974 9.08 5.11 -60.89
C VAL A 974 8.46 6.51 -61.00
N SER A 975 8.30 7.06 -62.20
CA SER A 975 7.61 8.34 -62.39
C SER A 975 6.14 8.25 -61.99
N GLY A 976 5.49 7.10 -62.25
CA GLY A 976 4.13 6.81 -61.83
C GLY A 976 3.99 6.78 -60.30
N LEU A 977 4.92 6.13 -59.59
CA LEU A 977 4.93 6.05 -58.12
C LEU A 977 5.24 7.39 -57.44
N VAL A 978 6.10 8.21 -58.05
CA VAL A 978 6.46 9.56 -57.56
C VAL A 978 5.34 10.58 -57.84
N LEU A 979 4.62 10.45 -58.96
CA LEU A 979 3.49 11.33 -59.31
C LEU A 979 2.16 10.90 -58.68
N LEU A 980 2.02 9.65 -58.25
CA LEU A 980 0.79 9.11 -57.65
C LEU A 980 0.28 9.96 -56.46
N PRO A 981 1.12 10.35 -55.48
CA PRO A 981 0.68 11.20 -54.38
C PRO A 981 0.28 12.61 -54.83
N ALA A 982 0.94 13.16 -55.85
CA ALA A 982 0.71 14.51 -56.38
C ALA A 982 -0.55 14.62 -57.25
N VAL A 983 -1.00 13.52 -57.87
CA VAL A 983 -2.20 13.46 -58.72
C VAL A 983 -3.42 12.94 -57.96
N VAL A 984 -3.26 11.96 -57.06
CA VAL A 984 -4.39 11.33 -56.34
C VAL A 984 -4.99 12.25 -55.27
N THR A 985 -4.21 13.12 -54.64
CA THR A 985 -4.71 14.06 -53.62
C THR A 985 -5.62 15.17 -54.18
N PRO A 986 -5.32 15.86 -55.31
CA PRO A 986 -6.26 16.83 -55.88
C PRO A 986 -7.47 16.16 -56.55
N VAL A 987 -7.32 14.98 -57.19
CA VAL A 987 -8.42 14.26 -57.85
C VAL A 987 -9.42 13.69 -56.82
N SER A 988 -8.93 13.14 -55.71
CA SER A 988 -9.81 12.66 -54.62
C SER A 988 -10.47 13.80 -53.84
N ALA A 989 -9.88 14.99 -53.80
CA ALA A 989 -10.50 16.20 -53.27
C ALA A 989 -11.57 16.78 -54.22
N LEU A 990 -11.37 16.67 -55.54
CA LEU A 990 -12.35 17.05 -56.56
C LEU A 990 -13.57 16.11 -56.52
N TRP A 991 -13.33 14.79 -56.40
CA TRP A 991 -14.40 13.79 -56.25
C TRP A 991 -15.18 13.93 -54.94
N ARG A 992 -14.52 14.24 -53.82
CA ARG A 992 -15.20 14.53 -52.54
C ARG A 992 -16.00 15.85 -52.58
N ARG A 993 -15.53 16.88 -53.30
CA ARG A 993 -16.29 18.13 -53.52
C ARG A 993 -17.51 17.93 -54.44
N VAL A 994 -17.41 17.05 -55.44
CA VAL A 994 -18.54 16.70 -56.33
C VAL A 994 -19.56 15.78 -55.63
N GLY A 995 -19.08 14.85 -54.78
CA GLY A 995 -19.92 14.01 -53.92
C GLY A 995 -20.68 14.81 -52.86
N HIS A 996 -20.00 15.73 -52.16
CA HIS A 996 -20.66 16.60 -51.17
C HIS A 996 -21.61 17.63 -51.80
N ARG A 997 -21.36 18.14 -53.02
CA ARG A 997 -22.33 18.99 -53.73
C ARG A 997 -23.58 18.24 -54.17
N ARG A 998 -23.48 16.95 -54.53
CA ARG A 998 -24.65 16.11 -54.88
C ARG A 998 -25.45 15.67 -53.64
N ALA A 999 -24.80 15.44 -52.50
CA ALA A 999 -25.46 15.14 -51.23
C ALA A 999 -26.18 16.38 -50.63
N ARG A 1000 -25.52 17.55 -50.59
CA ARG A 1000 -26.15 18.81 -50.11
C ARG A 1000 -27.32 19.27 -50.96
N ASN A 1001 -27.31 19.03 -52.28
CA ASN A 1001 -28.46 19.36 -53.14
C ASN A 1001 -29.63 18.36 -53.02
N ARG A 1002 -29.41 17.15 -52.50
CA ARG A 1002 -30.49 16.20 -52.19
C ARG A 1002 -31.11 16.48 -50.83
N GLU A 1003 -30.31 16.80 -49.81
CA GLU A 1003 -30.81 17.21 -48.49
C GLU A 1003 -31.48 18.59 -48.53
N ALA A 1004 -30.94 19.56 -49.27
CA ALA A 1004 -31.58 20.87 -49.42
C ALA A 1004 -32.91 20.81 -50.20
N LYS A 1005 -33.11 19.83 -51.08
CA LYS A 1005 -34.42 19.61 -51.75
C LYS A 1005 -35.42 18.86 -50.86
N ALA A 1006 -34.96 18.01 -49.96
CA ALA A 1006 -35.82 17.32 -48.98
C ALA A 1006 -36.33 18.30 -47.91
N VAL A 1007 -35.46 19.16 -47.39
CA VAL A 1007 -35.81 20.17 -46.37
C VAL A 1007 -36.72 21.28 -46.92
N VAL A 1008 -36.60 21.65 -48.20
CA VAL A 1008 -37.48 22.67 -48.82
C VAL A 1008 -38.87 22.12 -49.16
N LEU A 1009 -39.04 20.82 -49.34
CA LEU A 1009 -40.35 20.18 -49.57
C LEU A 1009 -41.14 19.95 -48.28
N GLU A 1010 -40.48 19.86 -47.12
CA GLU A 1010 -41.11 19.67 -45.81
C GLU A 1010 -41.62 20.99 -45.20
N VAL A 1011 -41.05 22.14 -45.59
CA VAL A 1011 -41.46 23.48 -45.12
C VAL A 1011 -42.60 24.10 -45.95
N ALA A 1012 -42.97 23.52 -47.11
CA ALA A 1012 -43.96 24.10 -48.03
C ALA A 1012 -45.36 23.43 -48.03
N GLY A 1013 -45.66 22.52 -47.10
CA GLY A 1013 -47.03 22.07 -46.84
C GLY A 1013 -47.83 21.52 -48.03
N ARG A 1014 -47.21 20.77 -48.96
CA ARG A 1014 -47.92 20.06 -50.04
C ARG A 1014 -47.63 18.56 -50.03
N THR A 1015 -48.66 17.77 -49.72
CA THR A 1015 -48.66 16.31 -49.78
C THR A 1015 -48.63 15.81 -51.22
N PRO A 1016 -47.77 14.82 -51.58
CA PRO A 1016 -47.93 14.06 -52.81
C PRO A 1016 -48.58 12.69 -52.57
N ARG A 1017 -49.43 12.34 -53.54
CA ARG A 1017 -50.28 11.15 -53.69
C ARG A 1017 -49.55 9.81 -53.59
N LYS A 1018 -50.23 8.82 -53.00
CA LYS A 1018 -49.96 7.37 -53.08
C LYS A 1018 -49.99 6.86 -54.52
N THR A 1019 -49.01 6.05 -54.91
CA THR A 1019 -49.14 5.02 -55.96
C THR A 1019 -48.33 3.76 -55.62
N ALA A 1020 -49.09 2.71 -55.31
CA ALA A 1020 -48.96 1.27 -55.53
C ALA A 1020 -47.60 0.54 -55.75
N GLU A 1021 -47.45 -0.52 -54.93
CA GLU A 1021 -47.05 -1.91 -55.22
C GLU A 1021 -45.77 -2.24 -56.03
N ARG A 1022 -44.87 -3.04 -55.42
CA ARG A 1022 -44.79 -4.51 -55.64
C ARG A 1022 -43.60 -5.16 -54.90
N THR A 1023 -43.91 -6.12 -54.03
CA THR A 1023 -43.10 -7.28 -53.61
C THR A 1023 -42.75 -8.15 -54.84
N PRO A 1024 -41.71 -9.02 -54.84
CA PRO A 1024 -41.54 -10.22 -53.98
C PRO A 1024 -40.04 -10.48 -53.63
N ALA A 1025 -39.55 -11.51 -52.93
CA ALA A 1025 -40.00 -12.55 -52.01
C ALA A 1025 -38.74 -13.13 -51.34
N ARG A 1026 -38.93 -13.72 -50.15
CA ARG A 1026 -37.99 -14.56 -49.39
C ARG A 1026 -37.52 -15.80 -50.17
N SER A 1027 -36.31 -16.27 -49.86
CA SER A 1027 -36.07 -17.70 -49.68
C SER A 1027 -35.20 -17.96 -48.45
N SER A 1028 -35.57 -19.03 -47.76
CA SER A 1028 -35.05 -19.57 -46.51
C SER A 1028 -33.89 -20.54 -46.75
N ARG A 1029 -32.86 -20.46 -45.92
CA ARG A 1029 -32.31 -21.56 -45.11
C ARG A 1029 -31.32 -21.02 -44.11
#